data_AF-A0A9D7JA52-F1
#
_entry.id   AF-A0A9D7JA52-F1
#
_cell.length_a   1.000
_cell.length_b   1.000
_cell.length_c   1.000
_cell.angle_alpha   90.00
_cell.angle_beta   90.00
_cell.angle_gamma   90.00
#
_symmetry.space_group_name_H-M   'P 1'
#
loop_
_entity.id
_entity.type
_entity.pdbx_description
1 polymer ?
#
loop_
_entity_poly.entity_id
_entity_poly.type
_entity_poly.pdbx_seq_one_letter_code
_entity_poly.pdbx_strand_id
1 'polypeptide(L)'
;MNGIFLKWGVPALVTVVAGTFAAITTSGAAIPLDLRERAATALATPAESWASVTFDMRDAVLTGTATTQQMIDDVVARVAAVHGVRSVTSKVVLAEYVSPFPFIASVADGVITLSGGLPDEAARVEIVQLAGEGARDELRLMSGAPERSTWLAAARYVVENARAFDEGEAALSDLAVTVSGRARNTESYQHLSALGRTALPEGADLGFREVQPPLASPFEWRASFDGTRLTLSGVVPSEDVGTQLVAAVPQGIAVSNSLALASGAPSRFAENAATLLTNLLQLEEGRADISGEALSLSGSPADAATAEAVRVAVTPLPADLELGPPRIAEYWLSAVREGDTVVLDGFVPDAAAQQRLEDMPQVDAAGLELGRGAPERFLSGVDFVLDVLGRMSEGHGIIQGTVITVEGRSATVPEFTTIETSLNLGAPQRLILGEVSIRPPLASPFTFAAEKTASGSYALSGHVPSEAVRKALVAALPTAPMDTMVLADGEPPVFERQVLDALSVLPLLDSGRFAFDGTAWSVTGAVDAPQEAFLAEQAFAATGLRAAGWSYDISLPPPQKVAALPVIDPYVWRAQKAADGTVSFAGFVPTDQLKRYLVAHAGDRAIDGTSLAAGAPEKFVAATVAGLDALLSLREGALGLSGGKWTLTGTVATTAERHALEAALTAAADVSGWHVAIQATDAAPVVTPYFWSASKAGDGSYTLAGYVPTDELRRLVADRIGRIARDSTLVGSGEPASFEPDALAGLEALQRLASGEVRYDGSSWSITGQPTTAADAEAVRTALLSASDRAAGWTTAIAEPIDAAPVAPEPEVAVAPEPIATDVPAPADVTAEPEVAPEPADPPAEPAPLELAELAPIETTPAATETVPAIDVVRPYLFVARKTRGAPIAFEGAVPAEPMRRHLAVIGGAGTDALTLASGLPADFIASADAGTRALALLADGTFGLDGESWVFVGRADSDEKRRAVLTALAAAPTFERWETSITLLPPLELCRDKVTAFAARNAILFQSGSAAMAPESIPAIDELVAYLALCPEASVNVEGHTDADGEAEANLALSVARAEAVVDALILRGVGPERLYAIGYGESLPVADNETRAGKQANRRIAFTLVDD
;
A
#
# COMPACT_ATOMS: atom_id res chain seq x y z
N MET A 1 -88.25 63.07 140.16
CA MET A 1 -87.64 61.76 139.84
C MET A 1 -87.00 61.93 138.47
N ASN A 2 -85.69 62.13 138.38
CA ASN A 2 -84.66 61.08 138.33
C ASN A 2 -84.90 60.22 137.06
N GLY A 3 -84.15 60.33 135.97
CA GLY A 3 -82.84 60.95 135.76
C GLY A 3 -81.72 59.92 135.91
N ILE A 4 -81.17 59.44 134.77
CA ILE A 4 -79.91 58.68 134.61
C ILE A 4 -79.63 58.38 133.11
N PHE A 5 -80.67 58.15 132.30
CA PHE A 5 -80.53 57.60 130.93
C PHE A 5 -79.77 58.46 129.90
N LEU A 6 -79.65 59.78 130.08
CA LEU A 6 -79.16 60.68 129.02
C LEU A 6 -77.62 60.79 128.89
N LYS A 7 -76.82 60.05 129.71
CA LYS A 7 -75.35 60.13 129.66
C LYS A 7 -74.62 59.04 128.87
N TRP A 8 -75.31 57.97 128.45
CA TRP A 8 -74.68 56.84 127.73
C TRP A 8 -75.31 56.49 126.38
N GLY A 9 -76.57 56.87 126.13
CA GLY A 9 -77.24 56.57 124.87
C GLY A 9 -76.65 57.30 123.64
N VAL A 10 -76.30 58.58 123.77
CA VAL A 10 -75.75 59.37 122.66
C VAL A 10 -74.34 58.89 122.25
N PRO A 11 -73.38 58.65 123.18
CA PRO A 11 -72.11 58.02 122.83
C PRO A 11 -72.28 56.65 122.16
N ALA A 12 -73.18 55.79 122.67
CA ALA A 12 -73.43 54.48 122.06
C ALA A 12 -73.99 54.60 120.63
N LEU A 13 -74.96 55.48 120.40
CA LEU A 13 -75.52 55.70 119.06
C LEU A 13 -74.49 56.32 118.10
N VAL A 14 -73.66 57.26 118.56
CA VAL A 14 -72.59 57.84 117.75
C VAL A 14 -71.50 56.80 117.44
N THR A 15 -71.10 55.95 118.39
CA THR A 15 -70.14 54.87 118.12
C THR A 15 -70.71 53.80 117.19
N VAL A 16 -72.01 53.47 117.27
CA VAL A 16 -72.66 52.56 116.32
C VAL A 16 -72.79 53.21 114.94
N VAL A 17 -73.28 54.43 114.83
CA VAL A 17 -73.46 55.11 113.53
C VAL A 17 -72.10 55.44 112.88
N ALA A 18 -71.12 55.94 113.63
CA ALA A 18 -69.78 56.18 113.13
C ALA A 18 -69.01 54.88 112.87
N GLY A 19 -69.23 53.83 113.66
CA GLY A 19 -68.67 52.50 113.43
C GLY A 19 -69.25 51.82 112.18
N THR A 20 -70.56 51.93 111.97
CA THR A 20 -71.23 51.44 110.76
C THR A 20 -70.88 52.30 109.54
N PHE A 21 -70.79 53.62 109.68
CA PHE A 21 -70.34 54.51 108.59
C PHE A 21 -68.87 54.24 108.23
N ALA A 22 -67.98 54.13 109.23
CA ALA A 22 -66.60 53.70 109.02
C ALA A 22 -66.54 52.35 108.31
N ALA A 23 -67.25 51.33 108.83
CA ALA A 23 -67.31 50.01 108.23
C ALA A 23 -67.85 50.04 106.79
N ILE A 24 -68.84 50.87 106.47
CA ILE A 24 -69.35 51.06 105.10
C ILE A 24 -68.27 51.73 104.22
N THR A 25 -67.60 52.78 104.70
CA THR A 25 -66.52 53.44 103.94
C THR A 25 -65.27 52.58 103.75
N THR A 26 -64.96 51.66 104.67
CA THR A 26 -63.82 50.73 104.54
C THR A 26 -64.16 49.44 103.79
N SER A 27 -65.40 48.94 103.88
CA SER A 27 -65.83 47.73 103.14
C SER A 27 -66.26 48.03 101.70
N GLY A 28 -66.73 49.24 101.40
CA GLY A 28 -67.08 49.66 100.04
C GLY A 28 -65.90 49.61 99.06
N ALA A 29 -64.67 49.78 99.55
CA ALA A 29 -63.45 49.60 98.77
C ALA A 29 -62.97 48.12 98.70
N ALA A 30 -63.36 47.28 99.68
CA ALA A 30 -62.91 45.90 99.76
C ALA A 30 -63.66 44.97 98.79
N ILE A 31 -64.98 45.12 98.67
CA ILE A 31 -65.82 44.22 97.85
C ILE A 31 -65.42 44.20 96.37
N PRO A 32 -65.16 45.35 95.69
CA PRO A 32 -64.75 45.33 94.29
C PRO A 32 -63.35 44.74 94.07
N LEU A 33 -62.45 44.84 95.05
CA LEU A 33 -61.11 44.25 94.99
C LEU A 33 -61.17 42.72 95.16
N ASP A 34 -61.89 42.25 96.17
CA ASP A 34 -62.13 40.82 96.45
C ASP A 34 -62.88 40.12 95.28
N LEU A 35 -63.91 40.76 94.71
CA LEU A 35 -64.55 40.26 93.49
C LEU A 35 -63.62 40.28 92.28
N ARG A 36 -62.75 41.28 92.15
CA ARG A 36 -61.74 41.33 91.07
C ARG A 36 -60.70 40.23 91.21
N GLU A 37 -60.18 39.96 92.41
CA GLU A 37 -59.24 38.85 92.65
C GLU A 37 -59.90 37.49 92.37
N ARG A 38 -61.13 37.27 92.85
CA ARG A 38 -61.83 35.99 92.63
C ARG A 38 -62.29 35.79 91.19
N ALA A 39 -62.65 36.86 90.46
CA ALA A 39 -62.93 36.77 89.03
C ALA A 39 -61.67 36.65 88.17
N ALA A 40 -60.58 37.35 88.52
CA ALA A 40 -59.28 37.16 87.87
C ALA A 40 -58.76 35.72 88.08
N THR A 41 -58.99 35.13 89.25
CA THR A 41 -58.68 33.71 89.51
C THR A 41 -59.55 32.77 88.66
N ALA A 42 -60.83 33.08 88.47
CA ALA A 42 -61.72 32.29 87.61
C ALA A 42 -61.37 32.38 86.11
N LEU A 43 -60.77 33.51 85.69
CA LEU A 43 -60.25 33.77 84.34
C LEU A 43 -58.74 33.54 84.21
N ALA A 44 -58.08 32.92 85.20
CA ALA A 44 -56.65 32.65 85.19
C ALA A 44 -56.28 31.45 84.31
N THR A 45 -56.87 31.37 83.11
CA THR A 45 -56.56 30.35 82.10
C THR A 45 -56.00 31.00 80.83
N PRO A 46 -55.03 30.38 80.13
CA PRO A 46 -54.47 30.97 78.90
C PRO A 46 -55.52 31.28 77.84
N ALA A 47 -56.58 30.46 77.76
CA ALA A 47 -57.66 30.59 76.78
C ALA A 47 -58.61 31.78 77.05
N GLU A 48 -58.52 32.41 78.23
CA GLU A 48 -59.37 33.54 78.65
C GLU A 48 -58.58 34.83 78.85
N SER A 49 -57.26 34.81 78.59
CA SER A 49 -56.35 35.95 78.73
C SER A 49 -56.70 37.17 77.84
N TRP A 50 -57.48 36.96 76.77
CA TRP A 50 -58.06 38.01 75.94
C TRP A 50 -59.18 38.82 76.64
N ALA A 51 -59.73 38.29 77.74
CA ALA A 51 -60.84 38.88 78.48
C ALA A 51 -60.35 39.59 79.75
N SER A 52 -60.67 40.89 79.85
CA SER A 52 -60.44 41.68 81.06
C SER A 52 -61.77 41.97 81.76
N VAL A 53 -61.79 41.81 83.09
CA VAL A 53 -62.96 42.09 83.93
C VAL A 53 -62.70 43.28 84.85
N THR A 54 -63.65 44.22 84.87
CA THR A 54 -63.71 45.35 85.80
C THR A 54 -65.02 45.31 86.58
N PHE A 55 -65.07 45.92 87.76
CA PHE A 55 -66.25 45.89 88.63
C PHE A 55 -66.70 47.28 89.04
N ASP A 56 -67.99 47.57 88.85
CA ASP A 56 -68.68 48.66 89.55
C ASP A 56 -69.54 48.06 90.68
N MET A 57 -69.08 48.23 91.92
CA MET A 57 -69.55 47.56 93.14
C MET A 57 -69.62 46.02 93.07
N ARG A 58 -70.60 45.47 92.36
CA ARG A 58 -70.90 44.03 92.19
C ARG A 58 -71.23 43.64 90.74
N ASP A 59 -71.25 44.61 89.83
CA ASP A 59 -71.58 44.41 88.43
C ASP A 59 -70.28 44.30 87.64
N ALA A 60 -70.09 43.19 86.93
CA ALA A 60 -68.92 42.98 86.10
C ALA A 60 -69.11 43.65 84.74
N VAL A 61 -68.09 44.35 84.26
CA VAL A 61 -67.97 44.80 82.86
C VAL A 61 -66.79 44.06 82.24
N LEU A 62 -67.08 43.26 81.22
CA LEU A 62 -66.10 42.52 80.43
C LEU A 62 -65.68 43.33 79.21
N THR A 63 -64.37 43.41 78.97
CA THR A 63 -63.75 44.10 77.84
C THR A 63 -62.63 43.25 77.25
N GLY A 64 -62.51 43.22 75.92
CA GLY A 64 -61.54 42.37 75.23
C GLY A 64 -61.93 42.12 73.78
N THR A 65 -61.24 41.20 73.12
CA THR A 65 -61.54 40.77 71.75
C THR A 65 -61.70 39.25 71.72
N ALA A 66 -62.84 38.77 71.22
CA ALA A 66 -63.13 37.34 71.06
C ALA A 66 -63.28 36.98 69.57
N THR A 67 -62.91 35.76 69.19
CA THR A 67 -63.01 35.27 67.81
C THR A 67 -64.32 34.54 67.52
N THR A 68 -65.06 34.14 68.56
CA THR A 68 -66.39 33.50 68.45
C THR A 68 -67.35 34.05 69.51
N GLN A 69 -68.67 33.98 69.25
CA GLN A 69 -69.69 34.32 70.24
C GLN A 69 -69.63 33.36 71.46
N GLN A 70 -69.34 32.07 71.24
CA GLN A 70 -69.25 31.07 72.29
C GLN A 70 -68.22 31.45 73.38
N MET A 71 -67.06 31.98 72.98
CA MET A 71 -66.04 32.48 73.93
C MET A 71 -66.55 33.64 74.79
N ILE A 72 -67.41 34.51 74.25
CA ILE A 72 -68.04 35.59 75.02
C ILE A 72 -69.02 34.99 76.03
N ASP A 73 -69.87 34.06 75.59
CA ASP A 73 -70.93 33.45 76.41
C ASP A 73 -70.34 32.58 77.54
N ASP A 74 -69.28 31.81 77.27
CA ASP A 74 -68.55 30.98 78.25
C ASP A 74 -67.89 31.85 79.34
N VAL A 75 -67.22 32.93 78.96
CA VAL A 75 -66.58 33.87 79.91
C VAL A 75 -67.64 34.65 80.71
N VAL A 76 -68.75 35.07 80.07
CA VAL A 76 -69.88 35.69 80.75
C VAL A 76 -70.48 34.75 81.78
N ALA A 77 -70.72 33.48 81.43
CA ALA A 77 -71.23 32.46 82.34
C ALA A 77 -70.25 32.19 83.51
N ARG A 78 -68.94 32.11 83.23
CA ARG A 78 -67.91 31.88 84.25
C ARG A 78 -67.80 33.03 85.25
N VAL A 79 -67.82 34.29 84.78
CA VAL A 79 -67.82 35.46 85.67
C VAL A 79 -69.14 35.59 86.44
N ALA A 80 -70.28 35.24 85.83
CA ALA A 80 -71.57 35.22 86.52
C ALA A 80 -71.63 34.16 87.64
N ALA A 81 -70.87 33.07 87.53
CA ALA A 81 -70.75 32.04 88.56
C ALA A 81 -69.85 32.43 89.75
N VAL A 82 -69.07 33.52 89.65
CA VAL A 82 -68.21 33.98 90.76
C VAL A 82 -69.06 34.49 91.92
N HIS A 83 -68.94 33.84 93.08
CA HIS A 83 -69.81 34.08 94.23
C HIS A 83 -69.78 35.55 94.71
N GLY A 84 -70.87 36.28 94.48
CA GLY A 84 -71.02 37.68 94.87
C GLY A 84 -71.12 38.66 93.70
N VAL A 85 -70.83 38.25 92.47
CA VAL A 85 -71.23 39.02 91.27
C VAL A 85 -72.76 39.17 91.25
N ARG A 86 -73.28 40.26 90.66
CA ARG A 86 -74.73 40.53 90.54
C ARG A 86 -75.22 40.48 89.09
N SER A 87 -74.44 41.03 88.17
CA SER A 87 -74.69 41.01 86.73
C SER A 87 -73.37 41.06 85.98
N VAL A 88 -73.40 40.66 84.71
CA VAL A 88 -72.25 40.74 83.80
C VAL A 88 -72.68 41.48 82.54
N THR A 89 -71.96 42.54 82.18
CA THR A 89 -72.18 43.32 80.95
C THR A 89 -71.00 43.11 80.02
N SER A 90 -71.23 42.49 78.86
CA SER A 90 -70.20 42.38 77.84
C SER A 90 -70.06 43.68 77.04
N LYS A 91 -68.82 44.13 76.88
CA LYS A 91 -68.36 45.10 75.89
C LYS A 91 -67.20 44.50 75.07
N VAL A 92 -67.18 43.17 74.94
CA VAL A 92 -66.23 42.44 74.10
C VAL A 92 -66.53 42.74 72.63
N VAL A 93 -65.48 42.96 71.84
CA VAL A 93 -65.58 43.15 70.39
C VAL A 93 -65.29 41.81 69.70
N LEU A 94 -66.09 41.44 68.70
CA LEU A 94 -65.78 40.27 67.87
C LEU A 94 -64.63 40.63 66.90
N ALA A 95 -63.69 39.70 66.72
CA ALA A 95 -62.57 39.87 65.80
C ALA A 95 -63.02 39.99 64.33
N GLU A 96 -62.11 40.45 63.47
CA GLU A 96 -62.34 40.51 62.02
C GLU A 96 -62.52 39.10 61.45
N TYR A 97 -63.58 38.88 60.67
CA TYR A 97 -63.86 37.59 60.03
C TYR A 97 -63.10 37.47 58.71
N VAL A 98 -62.24 36.46 58.59
CA VAL A 98 -61.41 36.22 57.41
C VAL A 98 -61.60 34.77 56.95
N SER A 99 -61.87 34.58 55.65
CA SER A 99 -61.90 33.28 54.98
C SER A 99 -61.36 33.45 53.55
N PRO A 100 -60.45 32.58 53.07
CA PRO A 100 -59.83 31.49 53.82
C PRO A 100 -58.95 32.02 54.97
N PHE A 101 -58.93 31.31 56.08
CA PHE A 101 -58.26 31.73 57.31
C PHE A 101 -56.74 31.56 57.17
N PRO A 102 -55.94 32.65 57.19
CA PRO A 102 -54.52 32.58 56.87
C PRO A 102 -53.68 32.31 58.11
N PHE A 103 -52.66 31.46 58.01
CA PHE A 103 -51.58 31.36 59.00
C PHE A 103 -50.27 31.04 58.29
N ILE A 104 -49.23 31.85 58.48
CA ILE A 104 -47.97 31.79 57.73
C ILE A 104 -46.79 31.72 58.70
N ALA A 105 -45.92 30.72 58.50
CA ALA A 105 -44.63 30.60 59.15
C ALA A 105 -43.53 30.76 58.08
N SER A 106 -43.00 31.99 57.97
CA SER A 106 -41.91 32.34 57.06
C SER A 106 -40.55 32.22 57.75
N VAL A 107 -39.48 31.96 57.00
CA VAL A 107 -38.10 31.89 57.47
C VAL A 107 -37.21 32.73 56.55
N ALA A 108 -36.46 33.65 57.15
CA ALA A 108 -35.44 34.45 56.48
C ALA A 108 -34.32 34.77 57.49
N ASP A 109 -33.06 34.80 57.04
CA ASP A 109 -31.87 34.96 57.91
C ASP A 109 -31.84 33.97 59.10
N GLY A 110 -32.41 32.78 58.94
CA GLY A 110 -32.58 31.78 60.01
C GLY A 110 -33.64 32.12 61.07
N VAL A 111 -34.33 33.27 60.97
CA VAL A 111 -35.39 33.72 61.90
C VAL A 111 -36.77 33.34 61.36
N ILE A 112 -37.57 32.69 62.20
CA ILE A 112 -38.96 32.38 61.88
C ILE A 112 -39.85 33.58 62.20
N THR A 113 -40.70 34.00 61.27
CA THR A 113 -41.72 35.03 61.47
C THR A 113 -43.11 34.44 61.25
N LEU A 114 -43.91 34.45 62.32
CA LEU A 114 -45.28 33.94 62.36
C LEU A 114 -46.26 35.10 62.11
N SER A 115 -47.14 34.97 61.11
CA SER A 115 -48.11 36.00 60.75
C SER A 115 -49.45 35.42 60.31
N GLY A 116 -50.49 36.27 60.26
CA GLY A 116 -51.87 35.87 59.95
C GLY A 116 -52.77 35.79 61.18
N GLY A 117 -53.75 34.89 61.12
CA GLY A 117 -54.83 34.73 62.08
C GLY A 117 -54.55 33.70 63.18
N LEU A 118 -55.17 33.93 64.33
CA LEU A 118 -55.22 33.03 65.49
C LEU A 118 -56.67 32.82 65.94
N PRO A 119 -57.08 31.58 66.28
CA PRO A 119 -58.39 31.32 66.87
C PRO A 119 -58.47 31.77 68.33
N ASP A 120 -57.39 31.66 69.11
CA ASP A 120 -57.34 32.12 70.51
C ASP A 120 -55.89 32.30 71.00
N GLU A 121 -55.76 32.96 72.15
CA GLU A 121 -54.46 33.33 72.74
C GLU A 121 -53.73 32.12 73.38
N ALA A 122 -54.43 31.02 73.72
CA ALA A 122 -53.76 29.80 74.14
C ALA A 122 -53.07 29.09 72.95
N ALA A 123 -53.65 29.19 71.75
CA ALA A 123 -53.01 28.75 70.52
C ALA A 123 -51.78 29.60 70.16
N ARG A 124 -51.77 30.91 70.44
CA ARG A 124 -50.58 31.76 70.29
C ARG A 124 -49.41 31.20 71.09
N VAL A 125 -49.60 30.99 72.39
CA VAL A 125 -48.54 30.55 73.31
C VAL A 125 -47.89 29.26 72.82
N GLU A 126 -48.69 28.28 72.39
CA GLU A 126 -48.18 27.00 71.89
C GLU A 126 -47.44 27.13 70.55
N ILE A 127 -47.99 27.87 69.60
CA ILE A 127 -47.41 28.02 68.25
C ILE A 127 -46.13 28.87 68.25
N VAL A 128 -46.08 29.93 69.06
CA VAL A 128 -44.87 30.75 69.27
C VAL A 128 -43.80 29.93 70.00
N GLN A 129 -44.17 29.11 71.00
CA GLN A 129 -43.23 28.22 71.67
C GLN A 129 -42.65 27.15 70.73
N LEU A 130 -43.44 26.63 69.78
CA LEU A 130 -43.00 25.63 68.80
C LEU A 130 -42.04 26.20 67.75
N ALA A 131 -42.19 27.48 67.37
CA ALA A 131 -41.24 28.16 66.48
C ALA A 131 -39.86 28.34 67.13
N GLY A 132 -39.81 28.49 68.45
CA GLY A 132 -38.59 28.50 69.26
C GLY A 132 -38.11 29.90 69.67
N GLU A 133 -37.06 29.93 70.50
CA GLU A 133 -36.51 31.19 71.01
C GLU A 133 -35.95 32.06 69.86
N GLY A 134 -36.40 33.31 69.80
CA GLY A 134 -36.04 34.28 68.76
C GLY A 134 -37.02 34.38 67.59
N ALA A 135 -38.07 33.55 67.54
CA ALA A 135 -39.15 33.72 66.56
C ALA A 135 -39.89 35.07 66.73
N ARG A 136 -40.30 35.68 65.63
CA ARG A 136 -41.12 36.91 65.60
C ARG A 136 -42.59 36.55 65.56
N ASP A 137 -43.38 37.13 66.46
CA ASP A 137 -44.83 36.98 66.50
C ASP A 137 -45.52 38.25 65.98
N GLU A 138 -46.16 38.14 64.82
CA GLU A 138 -47.01 39.17 64.22
C GLU A 138 -48.49 38.71 64.11
N LEU A 139 -48.85 37.62 64.79
CA LEU A 139 -50.15 36.96 64.70
C LEU A 139 -51.27 37.78 65.37
N ARG A 140 -52.47 37.76 64.78
CA ARG A 140 -53.62 38.55 65.23
C ARG A 140 -54.83 37.65 65.49
N LEU A 141 -55.59 37.93 66.54
CA LEU A 141 -56.87 37.23 66.77
C LEU A 141 -57.83 37.56 65.62
N MET A 142 -58.36 36.52 64.97
CA MET A 142 -59.27 36.63 63.82
C MET A 142 -60.44 35.64 63.98
N SER A 143 -61.61 36.01 63.47
CA SER A 143 -62.76 35.13 63.33
C SER A 143 -62.71 34.38 62.00
N GLY A 144 -63.38 33.23 61.91
CA GLY A 144 -63.45 32.43 60.67
C GLY A 144 -62.52 31.21 60.61
N ALA A 145 -61.75 30.95 61.67
CA ALA A 145 -60.92 29.76 61.76
C ALA A 145 -61.73 28.45 61.62
N PRO A 146 -61.13 27.37 61.07
CA PRO A 146 -61.63 26.00 61.21
C PRO A 146 -61.76 25.55 62.67
N GLU A 147 -62.20 24.31 62.91
CA GLU A 147 -62.23 23.77 64.28
C GLU A 147 -60.85 23.89 64.93
N ARG A 148 -60.82 24.44 66.15
CA ARG A 148 -59.59 24.78 66.89
C ARG A 148 -58.59 23.63 66.95
N SER A 149 -59.07 22.41 67.15
CA SER A 149 -58.29 21.16 67.20
C SER A 149 -57.54 20.92 65.88
N THR A 150 -58.27 20.94 64.77
CA THR A 150 -57.83 20.74 63.38
C THR A 150 -56.88 21.84 62.93
N TRP A 151 -57.26 23.11 63.11
CA TRP A 151 -56.40 24.26 62.80
C TRP A 151 -55.09 24.20 63.57
N LEU A 152 -55.12 23.86 64.87
CA LEU A 152 -53.92 23.80 65.70
C LEU A 152 -52.99 22.65 65.27
N ALA A 153 -53.54 21.50 64.86
CA ALA A 153 -52.74 20.41 64.29
C ALA A 153 -52.06 20.83 62.98
N ALA A 154 -52.79 21.51 62.09
CA ALA A 154 -52.25 22.02 60.83
C ALA A 154 -51.22 23.16 61.04
N ALA A 155 -51.47 24.06 61.99
CA ALA A 155 -50.55 25.15 62.34
C ALA A 155 -49.23 24.63 62.95
N ARG A 156 -49.28 23.59 63.82
CA ARG A 156 -48.06 22.93 64.30
C ARG A 156 -47.25 22.34 63.14
N TYR A 157 -47.92 21.59 62.25
CA TYR A 157 -47.30 20.98 61.07
C TYR A 157 -46.67 22.03 60.14
N VAL A 158 -47.31 23.19 59.94
CA VAL A 158 -46.76 24.32 59.20
C VAL A 158 -45.49 24.87 59.85
N VAL A 159 -45.46 25.07 61.17
CA VAL A 159 -44.24 25.54 61.87
C VAL A 159 -43.12 24.50 61.84
N GLU A 160 -43.44 23.21 61.96
CA GLU A 160 -42.46 22.12 61.85
C GLU A 160 -41.82 22.07 60.45
N ASN A 161 -42.63 22.23 59.40
CA ASN A 161 -42.12 22.29 58.02
C ASN A 161 -41.35 23.59 57.73
N ALA A 162 -41.77 24.72 58.29
CA ALA A 162 -41.03 25.98 58.17
C ALA A 162 -39.57 25.83 58.64
N ARG A 163 -39.34 25.09 59.73
CA ARG A 163 -38.01 24.84 60.31
C ARG A 163 -37.06 24.03 59.39
N ALA A 164 -37.58 23.36 58.37
CA ALA A 164 -36.79 22.64 57.37
C ALA A 164 -36.26 23.56 56.23
N PHE A 165 -36.74 24.79 56.12
CA PHE A 165 -36.18 25.79 55.20
C PHE A 165 -34.95 26.51 55.79
N ASP A 166 -34.05 26.94 54.92
CA ASP A 166 -33.07 28.01 55.18
C ASP A 166 -33.74 29.38 55.00
N GLU A 167 -34.53 29.47 53.92
CA GLU A 167 -35.23 30.66 53.44
C GLU A 167 -36.50 30.19 52.72
N GLY A 168 -37.68 30.72 53.06
CA GLY A 168 -38.95 30.28 52.48
C GLY A 168 -40.15 30.50 53.40
N GLU A 169 -41.27 29.85 53.08
CA GLU A 169 -42.46 29.82 53.92
C GLU A 169 -43.19 28.47 53.88
N ALA A 170 -43.82 28.16 55.01
CA ALA A 170 -44.94 27.23 55.07
C ALA A 170 -46.18 28.02 55.50
N ALA A 171 -47.32 27.78 54.86
CA ALA A 171 -48.55 28.51 55.09
C ALA A 171 -49.78 27.60 55.11
N LEU A 172 -50.84 28.09 55.74
CA LEU A 172 -52.14 27.48 55.88
C LEU A 172 -53.21 28.45 55.37
N SER A 173 -54.12 27.93 54.55
CA SER A 173 -55.28 28.65 54.01
C SER A 173 -56.52 27.81 54.33
N ASP A 174 -57.26 28.18 55.38
CA ASP A 174 -58.19 27.31 56.11
C ASP A 174 -57.51 26.03 56.61
N LEU A 175 -57.52 24.96 55.81
CA LEU A 175 -56.85 23.68 56.06
C LEU A 175 -55.96 23.22 54.89
N ALA A 176 -55.83 24.03 53.83
CA ALA A 176 -54.89 23.77 52.74
C ALA A 176 -53.48 24.23 53.16
N VAL A 177 -52.56 23.28 53.29
CA VAL A 177 -51.14 23.52 53.59
C VAL A 177 -50.40 23.81 52.28
N THR A 178 -49.59 24.86 52.27
CA THR A 178 -48.70 25.19 51.15
C THR A 178 -47.28 25.40 51.66
N VAL A 179 -46.26 25.07 50.85
CA VAL A 179 -44.86 25.32 51.20
C VAL A 179 -44.08 25.80 49.97
N SER A 180 -43.24 26.82 50.13
CA SER A 180 -42.34 27.31 49.07
C SER A 180 -41.01 27.78 49.65
N GLY A 181 -39.88 27.38 49.06
CA GLY A 181 -38.57 27.90 49.44
C GLY A 181 -37.40 26.92 49.32
N ARG A 182 -36.28 27.30 49.92
CA ARG A 182 -34.97 26.65 49.83
C ARG A 182 -34.65 25.86 51.10
N ALA A 183 -34.53 24.54 50.96
CA ALA A 183 -34.32 23.63 52.08
C ALA A 183 -32.98 23.87 52.79
N ARG A 184 -32.91 23.62 54.09
CA ARG A 184 -31.72 23.88 54.93
C ARG A 184 -30.55 22.92 54.68
N ASN A 185 -30.87 21.67 54.35
CA ASN A 185 -29.91 20.61 54.06
C ASN A 185 -30.60 19.49 53.26
N THR A 186 -29.85 18.47 52.84
CA THR A 186 -30.35 17.37 51.99
C THR A 186 -31.46 16.55 52.66
N GLU A 187 -31.38 16.32 53.98
CA GLU A 187 -32.42 15.63 54.76
C GLU A 187 -33.73 16.44 54.78
N SER A 188 -33.61 17.76 54.99
CA SER A 188 -34.74 18.71 54.94
C SER A 188 -35.36 18.76 53.54
N TYR A 189 -34.54 18.75 52.49
CA TYR A 189 -35.03 18.69 51.10
C TYR A 189 -35.80 17.39 50.82
N GLN A 190 -35.29 16.24 51.28
CA GLN A 190 -35.96 14.95 51.13
C GLN A 190 -37.29 14.92 51.90
N HIS A 191 -37.33 15.46 53.12
CA HIS A 191 -38.54 15.59 53.92
C HIS A 191 -39.60 16.45 53.21
N LEU A 192 -39.23 17.68 52.84
CA LEU A 192 -40.12 18.64 52.17
C LEU A 192 -40.58 18.13 50.78
N SER A 193 -39.73 17.38 50.07
CA SER A 193 -40.08 16.74 48.78
C SER A 193 -40.97 15.49 48.93
N ALA A 194 -41.06 14.91 50.13
CA ALA A 194 -41.92 13.76 50.44
C ALA A 194 -43.33 14.17 50.92
N LEU A 195 -43.58 15.46 51.20
CA LEU A 195 -44.90 15.95 51.63
C LEU A 195 -45.98 15.58 50.61
N GLY A 196 -47.12 15.11 51.12
CA GLY A 196 -48.22 14.53 50.32
C GLY A 196 -48.06 13.03 50.02
N ARG A 197 -46.87 12.45 50.23
CA ARG A 197 -46.67 10.98 50.37
C ARG A 197 -46.62 10.58 51.85
N THR A 198 -46.16 11.49 52.72
CA THR A 198 -46.31 11.39 54.18
C THR A 198 -47.74 11.70 54.60
N ALA A 199 -48.18 11.15 55.75
CA ALA A 199 -49.45 11.51 56.34
C ALA A 199 -49.53 13.02 56.65
N LEU A 200 -50.65 13.64 56.30
CA LEU A 200 -51.02 15.01 56.66
C LEU A 200 -51.81 15.03 57.98
N PRO A 201 -51.93 16.18 58.67
CA PRO A 201 -52.88 16.35 59.76
C PRO A 201 -54.32 16.00 59.35
N GLU A 202 -55.13 15.53 60.30
CA GLU A 202 -56.53 15.17 60.03
C GLU A 202 -57.30 16.37 59.46
N GLY A 203 -57.97 16.18 58.32
CA GLY A 203 -58.72 17.24 57.64
C GLY A 203 -57.88 18.27 56.86
N ALA A 204 -56.55 18.14 56.81
CA ALA A 204 -55.67 19.03 56.06
C ALA A 204 -55.26 18.42 54.70
N ASP A 205 -55.30 19.25 53.65
CA ASP A 205 -54.88 18.90 52.28
C ASP A 205 -53.58 19.62 51.90
N LEU A 206 -52.77 19.03 51.03
CA LEU A 206 -51.59 19.70 50.47
C LEU A 206 -51.97 20.45 49.18
N GLY A 207 -51.76 21.76 49.18
CA GLY A 207 -51.91 22.63 48.02
C GLY A 207 -50.60 22.79 47.24
N PHE A 208 -50.10 24.02 47.13
CA PHE A 208 -48.87 24.34 46.41
C PHE A 208 -47.61 23.87 47.16
N ARG A 209 -46.63 23.32 46.42
CA ARG A 209 -45.37 22.81 46.96
C ARG A 209 -44.22 23.06 45.98
N GLU A 210 -43.35 24.00 46.30
CA GLU A 210 -42.17 24.35 45.51
C GLU A 210 -40.91 24.36 46.39
N VAL A 211 -40.10 23.31 46.32
CA VAL A 211 -38.97 23.11 47.23
C VAL A 211 -37.67 23.10 46.42
N GLN A 212 -36.74 23.99 46.75
CA GLN A 212 -35.40 24.03 46.17
C GLN A 212 -34.41 23.29 47.07
N PRO A 213 -33.40 22.58 46.52
CA PRO A 213 -32.33 21.96 47.30
C PRO A 213 -31.49 23.00 48.08
N PRO A 214 -30.69 22.60 49.09
CA PRO A 214 -29.84 23.51 49.86
C PRO A 214 -28.82 24.25 49.00
N LEU A 215 -28.45 25.47 49.38
CA LEU A 215 -27.51 26.29 48.60
C LEU A 215 -26.08 25.74 48.72
N ALA A 216 -25.43 25.49 47.59
CA ALA A 216 -23.99 25.30 47.52
C ALA A 216 -23.30 26.62 47.12
N SER A 217 -22.28 27.02 47.87
CA SER A 217 -21.47 28.20 47.58
C SER A 217 -20.02 27.97 48.05
N PRO A 218 -19.03 27.80 47.14
CA PRO A 218 -19.20 27.67 45.69
C PRO A 218 -20.06 26.46 45.29
N PHE A 219 -20.63 26.50 44.10
CA PHE A 219 -21.31 25.36 43.50
C PHE A 219 -20.28 24.49 42.79
N GLU A 220 -19.92 23.34 43.36
CA GLU A 220 -18.86 22.46 42.84
C GLU A 220 -19.42 21.21 42.15
N TRP A 221 -18.98 20.95 40.92
CA TRP A 221 -19.23 19.72 40.18
C TRP A 221 -17.91 19.24 39.54
N ARG A 222 -17.71 17.92 39.49
CA ARG A 222 -16.49 17.31 38.96
C ARG A 222 -16.77 15.97 38.28
N ALA A 223 -16.22 15.83 37.08
CA ALA A 223 -16.13 14.57 36.34
C ALA A 223 -14.65 14.19 36.17
N SER A 224 -14.26 12.95 36.45
CA SER A 224 -12.88 12.47 36.24
C SER A 224 -12.92 11.11 35.54
N PHE A 225 -12.07 10.92 34.52
CA PHE A 225 -12.02 9.73 33.69
C PHE A 225 -10.62 9.12 33.67
N ASP A 226 -10.52 7.78 33.84
CA ASP A 226 -9.26 7.02 33.89
C ASP A 226 -9.05 6.07 32.70
N GLY A 227 -9.78 6.29 31.60
CA GLY A 227 -9.82 5.40 30.43
C GLY A 227 -10.79 4.22 30.57
N THR A 228 -11.21 3.87 31.78
CA THR A 228 -12.11 2.72 32.03
C THR A 228 -13.34 3.09 32.86
N ARG A 229 -13.21 4.12 33.72
CA ARG A 229 -14.19 4.54 34.71
C ARG A 229 -14.32 6.05 34.72
N LEU A 230 -15.57 6.49 34.72
CA LEU A 230 -15.96 7.86 35.02
C LEU A 230 -16.36 7.97 36.49
N THR A 231 -15.85 8.96 37.20
CA THR A 231 -16.31 9.35 38.54
C THR A 231 -16.96 10.72 38.49
N LEU A 232 -18.25 10.79 38.85
CA LEU A 232 -19.03 12.02 38.99
C LEU A 232 -19.19 12.36 40.48
N SER A 233 -18.88 13.60 40.86
CA SER A 233 -18.86 14.06 42.25
C SER A 233 -19.18 15.55 42.37
N GLY A 234 -19.58 15.99 43.56
CA GLY A 234 -20.08 17.36 43.80
C GLY A 234 -21.61 17.44 43.78
N VAL A 235 -22.16 18.51 43.21
CA VAL A 235 -23.60 18.81 43.24
C VAL A 235 -24.22 19.06 41.85
N VAL A 236 -25.54 18.87 41.75
CA VAL A 236 -26.37 19.19 40.57
C VAL A 236 -27.69 19.88 41.00
N PRO A 237 -28.30 20.71 40.13
CA PRO A 237 -29.52 21.46 40.46
C PRO A 237 -30.80 20.61 40.55
N SER A 238 -30.84 19.44 39.89
CA SER A 238 -32.00 18.54 39.92
C SER A 238 -31.61 17.09 39.64
N GLU A 239 -32.51 16.17 40.01
CA GLU A 239 -32.38 14.74 39.69
C GLU A 239 -32.36 14.50 38.17
N ASP A 240 -33.11 15.30 37.39
CA ASP A 240 -33.12 15.21 35.92
C ASP A 240 -31.74 15.51 35.32
N VAL A 241 -31.05 16.56 35.79
CA VAL A 241 -29.70 16.92 35.30
C VAL A 241 -28.68 15.86 35.72
N GLY A 242 -28.74 15.36 36.96
CA GLY A 242 -27.91 14.23 37.39
C GLY A 242 -28.14 12.97 36.54
N THR A 243 -29.40 12.69 36.18
CA THR A 243 -29.78 11.57 35.31
C THR A 243 -29.27 11.76 33.88
N GLN A 244 -29.39 12.96 33.32
CA GLN A 244 -28.91 13.28 31.97
C GLN A 244 -27.38 13.14 31.85
N LEU A 245 -26.62 13.60 32.85
CA LEU A 245 -25.16 13.45 32.86
C LEU A 245 -24.72 11.98 32.93
N VAL A 246 -25.42 11.14 33.69
CA VAL A 246 -25.15 9.68 33.70
C VAL A 246 -25.56 9.02 32.37
N ALA A 247 -26.67 9.45 31.77
CA ALA A 247 -27.16 8.92 30.49
C ALA A 247 -26.31 9.35 29.27
N ALA A 248 -25.52 10.42 29.39
CA ALA A 248 -24.59 10.87 28.35
C ALA A 248 -23.32 10.01 28.24
N VAL A 249 -23.09 9.05 29.14
CA VAL A 249 -21.89 8.21 29.16
C VAL A 249 -22.05 7.01 28.19
N PRO A 250 -21.08 6.76 27.29
CA PRO A 250 -21.09 5.60 26.40
C PRO A 250 -21.19 4.25 27.13
N GLN A 251 -21.84 3.28 26.47
CA GLN A 251 -21.92 1.90 26.97
C GLN A 251 -20.52 1.27 27.05
N GLY A 252 -20.20 0.67 28.18
CA GLY A 252 -18.91 0.02 28.46
C GLY A 252 -18.04 0.75 29.49
N ILE A 253 -18.24 2.05 29.69
CA ILE A 253 -17.53 2.83 30.72
C ILE A 253 -18.22 2.63 32.08
N ALA A 254 -17.45 2.31 33.12
CA ALA A 254 -17.98 2.15 34.46
C ALA A 254 -18.26 3.52 35.10
N VAL A 255 -19.49 3.79 35.55
CA VAL A 255 -19.83 5.08 36.20
C VAL A 255 -19.91 4.94 37.71
N SER A 256 -19.10 5.72 38.43
CA SER A 256 -19.22 5.96 39.87
C SER A 256 -19.90 7.30 40.09
N ASN A 257 -21.16 7.29 40.54
CA ASN A 257 -21.93 8.50 40.79
C ASN A 257 -22.00 8.81 42.30
N SER A 258 -21.59 10.01 42.69
CA SER A 258 -21.63 10.55 44.05
C SER A 258 -22.23 11.97 44.12
N LEU A 259 -23.01 12.35 43.11
CA LEU A 259 -23.64 13.67 43.00
C LEU A 259 -24.76 13.86 44.04
N ALA A 260 -24.78 15.03 44.69
CA ALA A 260 -25.85 15.46 45.58
C ALA A 260 -26.70 16.59 44.95
N LEU A 261 -27.88 16.87 45.51
CA LEU A 261 -28.75 17.95 45.07
C LEU A 261 -28.44 19.26 45.81
N ALA A 262 -28.18 20.35 45.07
CA ALA A 262 -28.00 21.69 45.62
C ALA A 262 -28.57 22.78 44.70
N SER A 263 -28.99 23.91 45.27
CA SER A 263 -29.26 25.15 44.54
C SER A 263 -28.01 26.03 44.45
N GLY A 264 -28.05 27.10 43.66
CA GLY A 264 -26.90 27.98 43.40
C GLY A 264 -26.07 27.60 42.18
N ALA A 265 -26.59 26.75 41.29
CA ALA A 265 -25.91 26.36 40.05
C ALA A 265 -25.63 27.59 39.15
N PRO A 266 -24.47 27.64 38.48
CA PRO A 266 -24.09 28.74 37.59
C PRO A 266 -24.96 28.80 36.33
N SER A 267 -24.84 29.91 35.60
CA SER A 267 -25.58 30.10 34.35
C SER A 267 -25.29 28.98 33.34
N ARG A 268 -26.35 28.42 32.73
CA ARG A 268 -26.29 27.29 31.76
C ARG A 268 -25.59 26.01 32.27
N PHE A 269 -25.50 25.80 33.59
CA PHE A 269 -24.81 24.65 34.22
C PHE A 269 -24.98 23.31 33.49
N ALA A 270 -26.23 22.89 33.19
CA ALA A 270 -26.50 21.58 32.60
C ALA A 270 -25.90 21.41 31.20
N GLU A 271 -25.89 22.48 30.40
CA GLU A 271 -25.31 22.50 29.04
C GLU A 271 -23.78 22.47 29.11
N ASN A 272 -23.20 23.27 30.01
CA ASN A 272 -21.75 23.34 30.23
C ASN A 272 -21.22 22.01 30.77
N ALA A 273 -21.87 21.43 31.78
CA ALA A 273 -21.49 20.14 32.38
C ALA A 273 -21.62 18.99 31.36
N ALA A 274 -22.66 18.98 30.52
CA ALA A 274 -22.79 18.00 29.46
C ALA A 274 -21.69 18.15 28.40
N THR A 275 -21.39 19.38 27.96
CA THR A 275 -20.35 19.65 26.95
C THR A 275 -18.95 19.29 27.47
N LEU A 276 -18.64 19.65 28.72
CA LEU A 276 -17.39 19.26 29.37
C LEU A 276 -17.28 17.74 29.52
N LEU A 277 -18.37 17.05 29.89
CA LEU A 277 -18.39 15.60 30.02
C LEU A 277 -18.22 14.87 28.67
N THR A 278 -18.91 15.30 27.62
CA THR A 278 -18.78 14.71 26.27
C THR A 278 -17.40 14.92 25.67
N ASN A 279 -16.70 16.03 25.99
CA ASN A 279 -15.32 16.24 25.57
C ASN A 279 -14.30 15.50 26.44
N LEU A 280 -14.52 15.41 27.76
CA LEU A 280 -13.72 14.57 28.65
C LEU A 280 -13.71 13.09 28.20
N LEU A 281 -14.86 12.58 27.77
CA LEU A 281 -15.02 11.19 27.32
C LEU A 281 -14.46 10.91 25.90
N GLN A 282 -13.86 11.90 25.23
CA GLN A 282 -13.04 11.72 24.03
C GLN A 282 -11.53 11.63 24.36
N LEU A 283 -11.12 12.04 25.56
CA LEU A 283 -9.74 11.93 26.03
C LEU A 283 -9.50 10.53 26.62
N GLU A 284 -8.26 10.05 26.58
CA GLU A 284 -7.88 8.75 27.16
C GLU A 284 -8.02 8.75 28.69
N GLU A 285 -7.72 9.88 29.31
CA GLU A 285 -7.79 10.15 30.73
C GLU A 285 -7.94 11.66 30.91
N GLY A 286 -8.49 12.09 32.04
CA GLY A 286 -8.62 13.51 32.33
C GLY A 286 -9.61 13.84 33.42
N ARG A 287 -9.97 15.13 33.48
CA ARG A 287 -10.87 15.69 34.47
C ARG A 287 -11.50 16.99 33.99
N ALA A 288 -12.77 17.17 34.31
CA ALA A 288 -13.49 18.43 34.18
C ALA A 288 -14.02 18.90 35.55
N ASP A 289 -13.98 20.20 35.78
CA ASP A 289 -14.53 20.85 36.98
C ASP A 289 -15.44 22.01 36.59
N ILE A 290 -16.41 22.28 37.45
CA ILE A 290 -17.17 23.52 37.53
C ILE A 290 -17.13 23.97 38.99
N SER A 291 -16.69 25.20 39.27
CA SER A 291 -16.70 25.79 40.62
C SER A 291 -17.22 27.22 40.56
N GLY A 292 -18.51 27.39 40.87
CA GLY A 292 -19.24 28.62 40.53
C GLY A 292 -19.27 28.82 39.01
N GLU A 293 -18.96 30.03 38.52
CA GLU A 293 -18.87 30.31 37.07
C GLU A 293 -17.52 29.89 36.44
N ALA A 294 -16.55 29.38 37.22
CA ALA A 294 -15.30 28.88 36.67
C ALA A 294 -15.47 27.46 36.12
N LEU A 295 -14.98 27.23 34.90
CA LEU A 295 -15.02 25.95 34.18
C LEU A 295 -13.59 25.51 33.86
N SER A 296 -13.29 24.22 33.88
CA SER A 296 -12.02 23.71 33.35
C SER A 296 -12.14 22.29 32.77
N LEU A 297 -11.32 21.99 31.77
CA LEU A 297 -11.10 20.64 31.23
C LEU A 297 -9.59 20.40 31.08
N SER A 298 -9.09 19.32 31.67
CA SER A 298 -7.70 18.88 31.54
C SER A 298 -7.65 17.41 31.13
N GLY A 299 -6.69 16.99 30.30
CA GLY A 299 -6.50 15.57 30.00
C GLY A 299 -5.64 15.24 28.79
N SER A 300 -5.68 13.97 28.41
CA SER A 300 -4.74 13.31 27.49
C SER A 300 -5.45 12.88 26.20
N PRO A 301 -5.30 13.59 25.07
CA PRO A 301 -5.98 13.24 23.82
C PRO A 301 -5.38 12.00 23.14
N ALA A 302 -6.24 11.17 22.55
CA ALA A 302 -5.87 9.91 21.89
C ALA A 302 -5.10 10.10 20.57
N ASP A 303 -5.29 11.25 19.91
CA ASP A 303 -4.60 11.66 18.69
C ASP A 303 -4.73 13.19 18.50
N ALA A 304 -4.08 13.75 17.47
CA ALA A 304 -4.10 15.18 17.19
C ALA A 304 -5.47 15.71 16.72
N ALA A 305 -6.26 14.89 16.02
CA ALA A 305 -7.59 15.28 15.55
C ALA A 305 -8.58 15.40 16.72
N THR A 306 -8.48 14.49 17.69
CA THR A 306 -9.17 14.51 18.97
C THR A 306 -8.78 15.73 19.80
N ALA A 307 -7.48 16.05 19.86
CA ALA A 307 -7.00 17.25 20.55
C ALA A 307 -7.61 18.54 19.97
N GLU A 308 -7.70 18.66 18.65
CA GLU A 308 -8.30 19.82 18.00
C GLU A 308 -9.83 19.82 18.06
N ALA A 309 -10.49 18.66 17.94
CA ALA A 309 -11.94 18.54 18.10
C ALA A 309 -12.39 19.00 19.50
N VAL A 310 -11.68 18.58 20.56
CA VAL A 310 -11.92 19.04 21.93
C VAL A 310 -11.61 20.54 22.07
N ARG A 311 -10.52 21.04 21.47
CA ARG A 311 -10.19 22.48 21.48
C ARG A 311 -11.32 23.32 20.85
N VAL A 312 -11.78 22.94 19.67
CA VAL A 312 -12.87 23.61 18.93
C VAL A 312 -14.19 23.53 19.69
N ALA A 313 -14.52 22.38 20.29
CA ALA A 313 -15.76 22.18 21.05
C ALA A 313 -15.78 22.91 22.40
N VAL A 314 -14.63 23.14 23.03
CA VAL A 314 -14.51 23.85 24.32
C VAL A 314 -14.29 25.36 24.15
N THR A 315 -13.74 25.82 23.02
CA THR A 315 -13.53 27.27 22.71
C THR A 315 -14.76 28.18 22.95
N PRO A 316 -16.02 27.75 22.74
CA PRO A 316 -17.20 28.57 23.06
C PRO A 316 -17.51 28.72 24.56
N LEU A 317 -16.88 27.90 25.42
CA LEU A 317 -17.01 27.97 26.88
C LEU A 317 -15.91 28.88 27.47
N PRO A 318 -16.19 29.64 28.55
CA PRO A 318 -15.16 30.31 29.33
C PRO A 318 -14.46 29.29 30.25
N ALA A 319 -13.75 28.32 29.64
CA ALA A 319 -13.13 27.21 30.33
C ALA A 319 -11.60 27.17 30.16
N ASP A 320 -10.89 26.95 31.27
CA ASP A 320 -9.45 26.70 31.24
C ASP A 320 -9.20 25.29 30.67
N LEU A 321 -8.52 25.23 29.52
CA LEU A 321 -8.29 24.00 28.75
C LEU A 321 -6.81 23.58 28.78
N GLU A 322 -6.50 22.49 29.47
CA GLU A 322 -5.14 21.94 29.59
C GLU A 322 -5.05 20.55 28.94
N LEU A 323 -4.77 20.50 27.63
CA LEU A 323 -4.54 19.25 26.91
C LEU A 323 -3.06 18.89 26.90
N GLY A 324 -2.74 17.66 27.31
CA GLY A 324 -1.42 17.07 27.11
C GLY A 324 -1.14 16.72 25.64
N PRO A 325 0.10 16.35 25.28
CA PRO A 325 0.44 15.97 23.91
C PRO A 325 -0.40 14.77 23.41
N PRO A 326 -0.75 14.72 22.12
CA PRO A 326 -1.51 13.60 21.54
C PRO A 326 -0.69 12.31 21.59
N ARG A 327 -1.35 11.15 21.61
CA ARG A 327 -0.65 9.89 21.32
C ARG A 327 -0.38 9.81 19.81
N ILE A 328 0.82 9.40 19.46
CA ILE A 328 1.23 9.07 18.09
C ILE A 328 1.11 7.56 17.90
N ALA A 329 0.36 7.12 16.90
CA ALA A 329 0.12 5.69 16.65
C ALA A 329 1.37 4.99 16.10
N GLU A 330 2.00 5.57 15.07
CA GLU A 330 3.32 5.18 14.58
C GLU A 330 4.36 6.15 15.14
N TYR A 331 4.87 5.84 16.32
CA TYR A 331 5.84 6.69 17.00
C TYR A 331 7.18 6.68 16.27
N TRP A 332 7.63 7.83 15.76
CA TRP A 332 8.88 7.93 15.00
C TRP A 332 9.74 9.14 15.35
N LEU A 333 11.04 9.03 15.08
CA LEU A 333 12.02 10.11 15.04
C LEU A 333 13.07 9.81 13.97
N SER A 334 13.46 10.83 13.21
CA SER A 334 14.54 10.79 12.23
C SER A 334 15.73 11.62 12.71
N ALA A 335 16.93 11.20 12.33
CA ALA A 335 18.18 11.89 12.63
C ALA A 335 19.06 11.89 11.37
N VAL A 336 19.45 13.07 10.88
CA VAL A 336 20.22 13.24 9.63
C VAL A 336 21.51 14.00 9.91
N ARG A 337 22.66 13.46 9.47
CA ARG A 337 23.98 14.05 9.68
C ARG A 337 24.31 15.08 8.58
N GLU A 338 24.07 16.36 8.87
CA GLU A 338 24.46 17.48 8.01
C GLU A 338 25.82 18.06 8.44
N GLY A 339 26.89 17.51 7.86
CA GLY A 339 28.26 17.98 8.10
C GLY A 339 28.73 17.75 9.55
N ASP A 340 28.83 18.82 10.34
CA ASP A 340 29.22 18.76 11.76
C ASP A 340 28.01 18.78 12.72
N THR A 341 26.77 18.68 12.23
CA THR A 341 25.54 18.68 13.06
C THR A 341 24.64 17.49 12.70
N VAL A 342 23.87 16.98 13.66
CA VAL A 342 22.77 16.04 13.42
C VAL A 342 21.44 16.76 13.62
N VAL A 343 20.65 16.86 12.55
CA VAL A 343 19.30 17.44 12.58
C VAL A 343 18.30 16.35 12.98
N LEU A 344 17.40 16.67 13.91
CA LEU A 344 16.36 15.77 14.43
C LEU A 344 14.96 16.26 14.04
N ASP A 345 14.12 15.30 13.65
CA ASP A 345 12.73 15.51 13.21
C ASP A 345 11.82 14.39 13.76
N GLY A 346 10.53 14.66 13.93
CA GLY A 346 9.56 13.72 14.53
C GLY A 346 9.33 13.95 16.04
N PHE A 347 9.05 12.87 16.80
CA PHE A 347 8.40 12.99 18.11
C PHE A 347 9.27 12.65 19.33
N VAL A 348 9.07 13.39 20.42
CA VAL A 348 9.66 13.13 21.75
C VAL A 348 8.61 13.05 22.87
N PRO A 349 8.82 12.18 23.89
CA PRO A 349 7.76 11.76 24.82
C PRO A 349 7.25 12.86 25.75
N ASP A 350 8.13 13.81 26.08
CA ASP A 350 7.88 14.89 27.03
C ASP A 350 8.89 16.03 26.82
N ALA A 351 8.62 17.20 27.41
CA ALA A 351 9.47 18.38 27.27
C ALA A 351 10.85 18.26 27.94
N ALA A 352 11.06 17.32 28.88
CA ALA A 352 12.38 17.08 29.46
C ALA A 352 13.26 16.24 28.51
N ALA A 353 12.66 15.34 27.74
CA ALA A 353 13.32 14.66 26.62
C ALA A 353 13.67 15.64 25.49
N GLN A 354 12.79 16.58 25.16
CA GLN A 354 13.06 17.65 24.18
C GLN A 354 14.25 18.52 24.62
N GLN A 355 14.18 19.12 25.82
CA GLN A 355 15.25 19.97 26.35
C GLN A 355 16.59 19.24 26.45
N ARG A 356 16.59 17.94 26.81
CA ARG A 356 17.79 17.10 26.83
C ARG A 356 18.51 17.06 25.47
N LEU A 357 17.77 17.05 24.36
CA LEU A 357 18.32 16.97 23.01
C LEU A 357 18.74 18.35 22.49
N GLU A 358 17.99 19.41 22.80
CA GLU A 358 18.39 20.81 22.57
C GLU A 358 19.69 21.18 23.31
N ASP A 359 19.90 20.62 24.51
CA ASP A 359 21.11 20.84 25.32
C ASP A 359 22.35 20.06 24.79
N MET A 360 22.20 19.19 23.77
CA MET A 360 23.34 18.42 23.22
C MET A 360 24.18 19.24 22.23
N PRO A 361 25.52 19.19 22.31
CA PRO A 361 26.37 19.80 21.29
C PRO A 361 26.21 19.05 19.97
N GLN A 362 26.24 19.79 18.86
CA GLN A 362 26.16 19.25 17.49
C GLN A 362 24.84 18.53 17.16
N VAL A 363 23.76 18.84 17.89
CA VAL A 363 22.39 18.41 17.60
C VAL A 363 21.54 19.65 17.30
N ASP A 364 20.74 19.61 16.24
CA ASP A 364 19.63 20.53 16.02
C ASP A 364 18.32 19.80 16.29
N ALA A 365 17.62 20.21 17.34
CA ALA A 365 16.37 19.61 17.82
C ALA A 365 15.13 20.43 17.41
N ALA A 366 15.26 21.44 16.55
CA ALA A 366 14.17 22.37 16.22
C ALA A 366 13.00 21.74 15.45
N GLY A 367 13.16 20.54 14.87
CA GLY A 367 12.09 19.76 14.23
C GLY A 367 11.27 18.90 15.18
N LEU A 368 11.60 18.84 16.48
CA LEU A 368 10.97 17.88 17.40
C LEU A 368 9.62 18.37 17.97
N GLU A 369 8.59 17.53 17.83
CA GLU A 369 7.25 17.74 18.40
C GLU A 369 7.00 16.88 19.66
N LEU A 370 6.12 17.35 20.55
CA LEU A 370 5.71 16.60 21.74
C LEU A 370 4.61 15.58 21.39
N GLY A 371 4.92 14.29 21.55
CA GLY A 371 3.98 13.20 21.30
C GLY A 371 4.08 12.09 22.33
N ARG A 372 2.95 11.54 22.79
CA ARG A 372 2.88 10.38 23.70
C ARG A 372 2.87 9.07 22.92
N GLY A 373 3.19 7.97 23.59
CA GLY A 373 3.25 6.62 22.97
C GLY A 373 4.66 6.13 22.63
N ALA A 374 5.70 6.88 23.01
CA ALA A 374 7.09 6.47 22.80
C ALA A 374 7.36 5.06 23.36
N PRO A 375 8.02 4.17 22.59
CA PRO A 375 8.29 2.82 23.02
C PRO A 375 9.25 2.76 24.21
N GLU A 376 9.20 1.67 24.96
CA GLU A 376 10.10 1.50 26.11
C GLU A 376 11.57 1.53 25.67
N ARG A 377 12.39 2.37 26.33
CA ARG A 377 13.79 2.67 25.98
C ARG A 377 14.01 3.49 24.70
N PHE A 378 12.98 4.12 24.12
CA PHE A 378 13.09 5.02 22.97
C PHE A 378 14.30 5.98 23.03
N LEU A 379 14.47 6.73 24.13
CA LEU A 379 15.61 7.65 24.29
C LEU A 379 16.99 6.97 24.31
N SER A 380 17.08 5.69 24.73
CA SER A 380 18.31 4.90 24.59
C SER A 380 18.56 4.44 23.15
N GLY A 381 17.52 4.39 22.31
CA GLY A 381 17.62 4.29 20.86
C GLY A 381 18.12 5.59 20.22
N VAL A 382 17.58 6.74 20.66
CA VAL A 382 18.06 8.07 20.21
C VAL A 382 19.54 8.26 20.57
N ASP A 383 19.93 7.96 21.81
CA ASP A 383 21.34 8.00 22.25
C ASP A 383 22.25 7.08 21.40
N PHE A 384 21.74 5.92 20.96
CA PHE A 384 22.48 4.98 20.09
C PHE A 384 22.62 5.50 18.66
N VAL A 385 21.53 6.02 18.06
CA VAL A 385 21.56 6.63 16.72
C VAL A 385 22.50 7.84 16.70
N LEU A 386 22.48 8.67 17.76
CA LEU A 386 23.39 9.81 17.88
C LEU A 386 24.86 9.41 18.04
N ASP A 387 25.19 8.37 18.81
CA ASP A 387 26.58 7.86 18.90
C ASP A 387 27.07 7.27 17.56
N VAL A 388 26.18 6.61 16.82
CA VAL A 388 26.51 6.03 15.50
C VAL A 388 26.68 7.12 14.43
N LEU A 389 25.73 8.06 14.31
CA LEU A 389 25.83 9.21 13.40
C LEU A 389 26.96 10.18 13.78
N GLY A 390 27.31 10.27 15.06
CA GLY A 390 28.46 11.05 15.55
C GLY A 390 29.79 10.61 14.91
N ARG A 391 29.91 9.33 14.56
CA ARG A 391 31.07 8.67 13.94
C ARG A 391 31.04 8.68 12.40
N MET A 392 30.04 9.33 11.80
CA MET A 392 29.83 9.41 10.36
C MET A 392 30.17 10.78 9.78
N SER A 393 30.46 10.79 8.49
CA SER A 393 30.67 11.99 7.67
C SER A 393 29.39 12.45 6.96
N GLU A 394 28.54 11.50 6.58
CA GLU A 394 27.19 11.65 6.07
C GLU A 394 26.38 10.41 6.51
N GLY A 395 25.07 10.53 6.71
CA GLY A 395 24.23 9.39 7.11
C GLY A 395 22.88 9.81 7.69
N HIS A 396 21.99 8.83 7.81
CA HIS A 396 20.70 9.00 8.48
C HIS A 396 20.37 7.80 9.36
N GLY A 397 19.57 8.02 10.41
CA GLY A 397 18.99 6.94 11.21
C GLY A 397 17.55 7.28 11.57
N ILE A 398 16.66 6.28 11.45
CA ILE A 398 15.24 6.42 11.78
C ILE A 398 14.91 5.43 12.88
N ILE A 399 14.15 5.88 13.87
CA ILE A 399 13.49 5.04 14.86
C ILE A 399 12.00 5.08 14.52
N GLN A 400 11.40 3.93 14.17
CA GLN A 400 9.96 3.79 13.92
C GLN A 400 9.43 2.63 14.77
N GLY A 401 8.59 2.96 15.76
CA GLY A 401 8.26 2.04 16.84
C GLY A 401 9.53 1.52 17.53
N THR A 402 9.63 0.21 17.68
CA THR A 402 10.82 -0.45 18.27
C THR A 402 11.95 -0.69 17.27
N VAL A 403 11.80 -0.38 15.98
CA VAL A 403 12.82 -0.61 14.94
C VAL A 403 13.71 0.61 14.80
N ILE A 404 15.03 0.38 14.72
CA ILE A 404 16.05 1.37 14.38
C ILE A 404 16.67 0.95 13.03
N THR A 405 16.59 1.81 12.02
CA THR A 405 17.43 1.73 10.82
C THR A 405 18.56 2.76 10.91
N VAL A 406 19.72 2.44 10.33
CA VAL A 406 20.83 3.41 10.19
C VAL A 406 21.59 3.14 8.89
N GLU A 407 21.82 4.17 8.10
CA GLU A 407 22.70 4.14 6.94
C GLU A 407 23.64 5.34 6.89
N GLY A 408 24.71 5.23 6.10
CA GLY A 408 25.62 6.34 5.87
C GLY A 408 27.05 5.92 5.59
N ARG A 409 27.97 6.88 5.77
CA ARG A 409 29.41 6.74 5.55
C ARG A 409 30.15 7.14 6.81
N SER A 410 30.84 6.17 7.41
CA SER A 410 31.81 6.41 8.48
C SER A 410 32.83 7.51 8.11
N ALA A 411 33.25 8.33 9.09
CA ALA A 411 34.22 9.40 8.83
C ALA A 411 35.66 8.86 8.71
N THR A 412 36.03 7.83 9.49
CA THR A 412 37.33 7.15 9.41
C THR A 412 37.20 5.62 9.52
N VAL A 413 38.23 4.88 9.09
CA VAL A 413 38.24 3.40 9.15
C VAL A 413 38.16 2.85 10.59
N PRO A 414 38.84 3.43 11.61
CA PRO A 414 38.62 3.03 13.00
C PRO A 414 37.19 3.26 13.49
N GLU A 415 36.52 4.30 13.01
CA GLU A 415 35.11 4.56 13.30
C GLU A 415 34.19 3.55 12.61
N PHE A 416 34.44 3.20 11.35
CA PHE A 416 33.74 2.12 10.63
C PHE A 416 33.72 0.83 11.45
N THR A 417 34.89 0.32 11.83
CA THR A 417 35.00 -0.91 12.63
C THR A 417 34.36 -0.77 14.01
N THR A 418 34.31 0.43 14.58
CA THR A 418 33.62 0.69 15.86
C THR A 418 32.09 0.66 15.68
N ILE A 419 31.57 1.24 14.60
CA ILE A 419 30.15 1.18 14.22
C ILE A 419 29.74 -0.28 13.97
N GLU A 420 30.50 -1.03 13.15
CA GLU A 420 30.30 -2.47 12.94
C GLU A 420 30.29 -3.24 14.27
N THR A 421 31.22 -2.96 15.18
CA THR A 421 31.28 -3.62 16.48
C THR A 421 30.04 -3.32 17.33
N SER A 422 29.56 -2.08 17.34
CA SER A 422 28.33 -1.68 18.04
C SER A 422 27.08 -2.34 17.44
N LEU A 423 26.98 -2.43 16.11
CA LEU A 423 25.87 -3.09 15.41
C LEU A 423 25.85 -4.60 15.67
N ASN A 424 27.02 -5.25 15.66
CA ASN A 424 27.16 -6.69 15.96
C ASN A 424 26.85 -7.05 17.44
N LEU A 425 26.82 -6.07 18.35
CA LEU A 425 26.31 -6.25 19.72
C LEU A 425 24.77 -6.18 19.80
N GLY A 426 24.11 -5.74 18.72
CA GLY A 426 22.65 -5.60 18.61
C GLY A 426 22.11 -4.26 19.11
N ALA A 427 20.83 -4.02 18.84
CA ALA A 427 20.12 -2.82 19.32
C ALA A 427 20.05 -2.76 20.87
N PRO A 428 19.85 -1.56 21.44
CA PRO A 428 19.51 -1.40 22.86
C PRO A 428 18.31 -2.26 23.29
N GLN A 429 18.28 -2.69 24.55
CA GLN A 429 17.28 -3.66 25.05
C GLN A 429 15.82 -3.27 24.74
N ARG A 430 15.11 -4.16 24.03
CA ARG A 430 13.73 -4.04 23.53
C ARG A 430 13.53 -3.12 22.32
N LEU A 431 14.62 -2.69 21.68
CA LEU A 431 14.64 -2.18 20.32
C LEU A 431 15.23 -3.26 19.38
N ILE A 432 15.05 -3.08 18.07
CA ILE A 432 15.40 -4.02 17.01
C ILE A 432 16.22 -3.25 15.95
N LEU A 433 17.33 -3.80 15.45
CA LEU A 433 17.96 -3.27 14.24
C LEU A 433 17.16 -3.75 13.02
N GLY A 434 16.69 -2.81 12.21
CA GLY A 434 16.08 -3.07 10.90
C GLY A 434 17.14 -3.23 9.83
N GLU A 435 16.89 -2.66 8.65
CA GLU A 435 17.92 -2.51 7.62
C GLU A 435 19.03 -1.55 8.09
N VAL A 436 20.28 -1.92 7.81
CA VAL A 436 21.47 -1.16 8.20
C VAL A 436 22.49 -1.19 7.07
N SER A 437 22.85 -0.01 6.56
CA SER A 437 23.72 0.14 5.37
C SER A 437 24.85 1.13 5.65
N ILE A 438 25.90 0.64 6.34
CA ILE A 438 27.06 1.47 6.70
C ILE A 438 28.20 1.24 5.70
N ARG A 439 28.74 2.33 5.15
CA ARG A 439 29.88 2.31 4.23
C ARG A 439 31.16 2.82 4.88
N PRO A 440 32.34 2.28 4.51
CA PRO A 440 33.63 2.82 4.92
C PRO A 440 33.89 4.22 4.30
N PRO A 441 34.94 4.94 4.72
CA PRO A 441 35.19 6.31 4.24
C PRO A 441 35.48 6.34 2.74
N LEU A 442 35.17 7.45 2.07
CA LEU A 442 35.38 7.60 0.62
C LEU A 442 36.89 7.70 0.29
N ALA A 443 37.39 6.80 -0.55
CA ALA A 443 38.70 6.94 -1.20
C ALA A 443 38.56 7.75 -2.50
N SER A 444 39.43 8.75 -2.69
CA SER A 444 39.46 9.55 -3.93
C SER A 444 40.91 9.88 -4.32
N PRO A 445 41.46 9.24 -5.37
CA PRO A 445 40.90 8.11 -6.10
C PRO A 445 40.83 6.82 -5.26
N PHE A 446 39.78 6.02 -5.46
CA PHE A 446 39.78 4.61 -5.07
C PHE A 446 40.74 3.84 -5.98
N THR A 447 41.66 3.05 -5.41
CA THR A 447 42.66 2.28 -6.17
C THR A 447 42.79 0.88 -5.62
N PHE A 448 42.98 -0.12 -6.49
CA PHE A 448 43.14 -1.52 -6.10
C PHE A 448 44.24 -2.17 -6.95
N ALA A 449 45.01 -3.10 -6.38
CA ALA A 449 45.90 -3.94 -7.17
C ALA A 449 46.15 -5.33 -6.56
N ALA A 450 46.15 -6.32 -7.44
CA ALA A 450 46.50 -7.71 -7.16
C ALA A 450 47.71 -8.11 -8.01
N GLU A 451 48.72 -8.74 -7.40
CA GLU A 451 49.98 -9.07 -8.08
C GLU A 451 50.43 -10.50 -7.76
N LYS A 452 50.86 -11.24 -8.79
CA LYS A 452 51.56 -12.52 -8.69
C LYS A 452 53.01 -12.33 -9.12
N THR A 453 53.92 -12.52 -8.17
CA THR A 453 55.36 -12.51 -8.41
C THR A 453 55.81 -13.78 -9.16
N ALA A 454 56.92 -13.69 -9.90
CA ALA A 454 57.53 -14.85 -10.59
C ALA A 454 58.03 -15.98 -9.64
N SER A 455 57.99 -15.76 -8.32
CA SER A 455 58.17 -16.79 -7.29
C SER A 455 56.86 -17.47 -6.86
N GLY A 456 55.74 -17.24 -7.57
CA GLY A 456 54.43 -17.80 -7.26
C GLY A 456 53.79 -17.25 -5.98
N SER A 457 54.26 -16.11 -5.48
CA SER A 457 53.74 -15.45 -4.27
C SER A 457 52.81 -14.29 -4.67
N TYR A 458 51.64 -14.22 -4.04
CA TYR A 458 50.63 -13.19 -4.33
C TYR A 458 50.67 -12.02 -3.34
N ALA A 459 50.22 -10.84 -3.76
CA ALA A 459 49.97 -9.68 -2.91
C ALA A 459 48.67 -8.98 -3.32
N LEU A 460 47.92 -8.46 -2.33
CA LEU A 460 46.71 -7.66 -2.51
C LEU A 460 46.91 -6.31 -1.82
N SER A 461 46.53 -5.21 -2.47
CA SER A 461 46.86 -3.85 -2.03
C SER A 461 45.85 -2.81 -2.53
N GLY A 462 45.81 -1.66 -1.84
CA GLY A 462 44.86 -0.59 -2.15
C GLY A 462 43.60 -0.66 -1.30
N HIS A 463 42.44 -0.46 -1.92
CA HIS A 463 41.16 -0.23 -1.27
C HIS A 463 40.17 -1.38 -1.56
N VAL A 464 39.25 -1.64 -0.64
CA VAL A 464 38.22 -2.67 -0.76
C VAL A 464 36.94 -2.24 -0.01
N PRO A 465 35.73 -2.43 -0.57
CA PRO A 465 34.50 -1.81 -0.03
C PRO A 465 33.96 -2.48 1.24
N SER A 466 34.31 -3.73 1.52
CA SER A 466 33.96 -4.36 2.79
C SER A 466 34.95 -5.45 3.20
N GLU A 467 34.93 -5.77 4.49
CA GLU A 467 35.71 -6.85 5.09
C GLU A 467 35.18 -8.25 4.67
N ALA A 468 33.97 -8.34 4.10
CA ALA A 468 33.46 -9.54 3.44
C ALA A 468 34.10 -9.72 2.05
N VAL A 469 34.05 -8.68 1.21
CA VAL A 469 34.70 -8.66 -0.11
C VAL A 469 36.20 -8.94 0.04
N ARG A 470 36.86 -8.29 1.02
CA ARG A 470 38.27 -8.55 1.35
C ARG A 470 38.57 -10.03 1.54
N LYS A 471 37.73 -10.74 2.31
CA LYS A 471 37.87 -12.17 2.58
C LYS A 471 37.61 -13.01 1.33
N ALA A 472 36.65 -12.64 0.49
CA ALA A 472 36.42 -13.29 -0.81
C ALA A 472 37.64 -13.16 -1.73
N LEU A 473 38.20 -11.95 -1.89
CA LEU A 473 39.40 -11.71 -2.70
C LEU A 473 40.64 -12.46 -2.19
N VAL A 474 40.80 -12.57 -0.86
CA VAL A 474 41.87 -13.36 -0.23
C VAL A 474 41.65 -14.87 -0.43
N ALA A 475 40.41 -15.35 -0.40
CA ALA A 475 40.06 -16.76 -0.56
C ALA A 475 40.07 -17.24 -2.02
N ALA A 476 39.90 -16.34 -2.99
CA ALA A 476 39.97 -16.64 -4.43
C ALA A 476 41.39 -17.01 -4.91
N LEU A 477 42.43 -16.73 -4.12
CA LEU A 477 43.82 -16.98 -4.49
C LEU A 477 44.32 -18.38 -4.04
N PRO A 478 45.06 -19.13 -4.88
CA PRO A 478 45.51 -20.49 -4.55
C PRO A 478 46.45 -20.62 -3.35
N THR A 479 47.12 -19.52 -2.96
CA THR A 479 47.96 -19.44 -1.76
C THR A 479 47.75 -18.08 -1.09
N ALA A 480 47.88 -18.04 0.24
CA ALA A 480 47.60 -16.86 1.03
C ALA A 480 48.45 -15.64 0.56
N PRO A 481 47.82 -14.53 0.12
CA PRO A 481 48.54 -13.35 -0.33
C PRO A 481 49.14 -12.55 0.83
N MET A 482 50.11 -11.70 0.52
CA MET A 482 50.43 -10.55 1.36
C MET A 482 49.32 -9.50 1.22
N ASP A 483 48.36 -9.52 2.15
CA ASP A 483 47.26 -8.56 2.22
C ASP A 483 47.72 -7.24 2.86
N THR A 484 47.53 -6.14 2.13
CA THR A 484 47.76 -4.75 2.55
C THR A 484 46.58 -3.85 2.22
N MET A 485 45.38 -4.42 2.04
CA MET A 485 44.16 -3.68 1.70
C MET A 485 43.61 -2.87 2.88
N VAL A 486 42.96 -1.76 2.56
CA VAL A 486 42.29 -0.85 3.50
C VAL A 486 40.81 -0.74 3.12
N LEU A 487 39.92 -0.70 4.12
CA LEU A 487 38.48 -0.51 3.89
C LEU A 487 38.20 0.92 3.43
N ALA A 488 37.57 1.10 2.27
CA ALA A 488 37.11 2.38 1.75
C ALA A 488 36.01 2.20 0.68
N ASP A 489 35.11 3.16 0.56
CA ASP A 489 34.05 3.26 -0.47
C ASP A 489 34.58 4.11 -1.64
N GLY A 490 33.90 4.07 -2.78
CA GLY A 490 34.29 4.72 -4.04
C GLY A 490 34.76 3.74 -5.11
N GLU A 491 34.49 2.45 -4.94
CA GLU A 491 34.79 1.40 -5.89
C GLU A 491 34.04 1.59 -7.22
N PRO A 492 34.60 1.13 -8.36
CA PRO A 492 33.87 1.12 -9.62
C PRO A 492 32.67 0.16 -9.57
N PRO A 493 31.59 0.41 -10.34
CA PRO A 493 30.44 -0.49 -10.40
C PRO A 493 30.84 -1.94 -10.70
N VAL A 494 30.24 -2.89 -9.98
CA VAL A 494 30.48 -4.34 -10.13
C VAL A 494 31.93 -4.76 -9.73
N PHE A 495 32.61 -3.96 -8.88
CA PHE A 495 33.99 -4.21 -8.40
C PHE A 495 34.26 -5.65 -7.96
N GLU A 496 33.47 -6.23 -7.04
CA GLU A 496 33.76 -7.55 -6.47
C GLU A 496 33.80 -8.63 -7.55
N ARG A 497 32.76 -8.70 -8.41
CA ARG A 497 32.73 -9.67 -9.51
C ARG A 497 33.89 -9.43 -10.47
N GLN A 498 34.10 -8.20 -10.95
CA GLN A 498 35.18 -7.92 -11.90
C GLN A 498 36.58 -8.26 -11.35
N VAL A 499 36.81 -8.09 -10.05
CA VAL A 499 38.08 -8.47 -9.41
C VAL A 499 38.17 -9.98 -9.22
N LEU A 500 37.11 -10.68 -8.82
CA LEU A 500 37.07 -12.14 -8.74
C LEU A 500 37.30 -12.79 -10.13
N ASP A 501 36.64 -12.26 -11.16
CA ASP A 501 36.81 -12.65 -12.57
C ASP A 501 38.28 -12.51 -12.99
N ALA A 502 38.89 -11.35 -12.72
CA ALA A 502 40.30 -11.12 -12.99
C ALA A 502 41.18 -12.09 -12.19
N LEU A 503 40.95 -12.26 -10.88
CA LEU A 503 41.69 -13.17 -10.00
C LEU A 503 41.65 -14.63 -10.47
N SER A 504 40.65 -15.05 -11.25
CA SER A 504 40.63 -16.37 -11.90
C SER A 504 41.74 -16.54 -12.96
N VAL A 505 42.17 -15.46 -13.61
CA VAL A 505 43.21 -15.44 -14.66
C VAL A 505 44.62 -15.36 -14.06
N LEU A 506 44.81 -14.74 -12.88
CA LEU A 506 46.13 -14.52 -12.28
C LEU A 506 46.93 -15.82 -12.03
N PRO A 507 46.31 -16.96 -11.62
CA PRO A 507 47.00 -18.24 -11.54
C PRO A 507 47.62 -18.72 -12.85
N LEU A 508 47.06 -18.35 -14.01
CA LEU A 508 47.48 -18.79 -15.36
C LEU A 508 48.71 -18.04 -15.90
N LEU A 509 49.08 -16.91 -15.29
CA LEU A 509 50.26 -16.11 -15.65
C LEU A 509 51.46 -16.52 -14.77
N ASP A 510 52.68 -16.62 -15.30
CA ASP A 510 53.85 -16.91 -14.44
C ASP A 510 54.19 -15.74 -13.51
N SER A 511 54.00 -14.52 -14.02
CA SER A 511 53.89 -13.31 -13.20
C SER A 511 52.90 -12.34 -13.83
N GLY A 512 52.23 -11.54 -13.01
CA GLY A 512 51.24 -10.58 -13.50
C GLY A 512 50.72 -9.65 -12.43
N ARG A 513 50.13 -8.55 -12.86
CA ARG A 513 49.52 -7.52 -12.00
C ARG A 513 48.24 -7.01 -12.65
N PHE A 514 47.17 -7.05 -11.87
CA PHE A 514 45.96 -6.27 -12.14
C PHE A 514 45.99 -5.00 -11.30
N ALA A 515 45.55 -3.88 -11.87
CA ALA A 515 45.40 -2.64 -11.12
C ALA A 515 44.25 -1.77 -11.65
N PHE A 516 43.49 -1.20 -10.73
CA PHE A 516 42.63 -0.04 -10.94
C PHE A 516 43.35 1.20 -10.41
N ASP A 517 43.60 2.18 -11.28
CA ASP A 517 44.33 3.41 -10.94
C ASP A 517 43.42 4.56 -10.43
N GLY A 518 42.12 4.31 -10.33
CA GLY A 518 41.08 5.31 -10.06
C GLY A 518 40.30 5.76 -11.30
N THR A 519 40.75 5.37 -12.50
CA THR A 519 40.11 5.73 -13.78
C THR A 519 39.97 4.55 -14.73
N ALA A 520 40.97 3.67 -14.79
CA ALA A 520 41.03 2.55 -15.72
C ALA A 520 41.52 1.27 -15.04
N TRP A 521 41.05 0.14 -15.55
CA TRP A 521 41.53 -1.19 -15.18
C TRP A 521 42.61 -1.67 -16.16
N SER A 522 43.66 -2.25 -15.60
CA SER A 522 44.82 -2.73 -16.34
C SER A 522 45.23 -4.14 -15.92
N VAL A 523 45.56 -4.96 -16.91
CA VAL A 523 46.18 -6.28 -16.78
C VAL A 523 47.55 -6.23 -17.45
N THR A 524 48.59 -6.57 -16.69
CA THR A 524 49.96 -6.70 -17.19
C THR A 524 50.56 -8.03 -16.72
N GLY A 525 51.48 -8.64 -17.48
CA GLY A 525 52.14 -9.87 -17.03
C GLY A 525 53.04 -10.54 -18.06
N ALA A 526 53.49 -11.74 -17.73
CA ALA A 526 54.33 -12.58 -18.55
C ALA A 526 54.05 -14.08 -18.32
N VAL A 527 54.34 -14.88 -19.33
CA VAL A 527 54.16 -16.35 -19.37
C VAL A 527 55.36 -17.00 -20.07
N ASP A 528 55.72 -18.23 -19.68
CA ASP A 528 56.88 -18.95 -20.23
C ASP A 528 56.58 -19.79 -21.49
N ALA A 529 55.31 -20.06 -21.83
CA ALA A 529 54.90 -20.69 -23.09
C ALA A 529 53.79 -19.93 -23.85
N PRO A 530 53.82 -19.94 -25.20
CA PRO A 530 52.70 -19.43 -26.03
C PRO A 530 51.36 -20.17 -25.82
N GLN A 531 51.39 -21.35 -25.19
CA GLN A 531 50.19 -22.12 -24.85
C GLN A 531 49.53 -21.56 -23.59
N GLU A 532 50.30 -21.16 -22.58
CA GLU A 532 49.81 -20.44 -21.40
C GLU A 532 49.30 -19.04 -21.79
N ALA A 533 49.98 -18.35 -22.71
CA ALA A 533 49.49 -17.08 -23.28
C ALA A 533 48.09 -17.22 -23.89
N PHE A 534 47.87 -18.28 -24.68
CA PHE A 534 46.57 -18.55 -25.31
C PHE A 534 45.49 -18.92 -24.29
N LEU A 535 45.84 -19.70 -23.26
CA LEU A 535 44.91 -20.06 -22.17
C LEU A 535 44.53 -18.84 -21.31
N ALA A 536 45.49 -17.97 -20.98
CA ALA A 536 45.24 -16.73 -20.25
C ALA A 536 44.42 -15.72 -21.07
N GLU A 537 44.68 -15.62 -22.38
CA GLU A 537 43.89 -14.81 -23.33
C GLU A 537 42.45 -15.34 -23.47
N GLN A 538 42.25 -16.67 -23.57
CA GLN A 538 40.90 -17.25 -23.60
C GLN A 538 40.16 -17.08 -22.27
N ALA A 539 40.82 -17.29 -21.13
CA ALA A 539 40.24 -17.07 -19.82
C ALA A 539 39.83 -15.60 -19.65
N PHE A 540 40.72 -14.65 -19.97
CA PHE A 540 40.41 -13.23 -19.91
C PHE A 540 39.31 -12.82 -20.90
N ALA A 541 39.25 -13.41 -22.10
CA ALA A 541 38.15 -13.18 -23.02
C ALA A 541 36.80 -13.66 -22.45
N ALA A 542 36.77 -14.82 -21.79
CA ALA A 542 35.56 -15.37 -21.17
C ALA A 542 35.02 -14.52 -20.01
N THR A 543 35.88 -13.78 -19.28
CA THR A 543 35.43 -12.85 -18.22
C THR A 543 34.64 -11.63 -18.74
N GLY A 544 34.63 -11.36 -20.05
CA GLY A 544 34.03 -10.15 -20.62
C GLY A 544 34.73 -8.83 -20.27
N LEU A 545 35.75 -8.82 -19.40
CA LEU A 545 36.40 -7.60 -18.89
C LEU A 545 36.99 -6.71 -19.99
N ARG A 546 37.42 -7.29 -21.12
CA ARG A 546 37.87 -6.51 -22.29
C ARG A 546 36.74 -5.67 -22.92
N ALA A 547 35.49 -6.13 -22.88
CA ALA A 547 34.33 -5.34 -23.30
C ALA A 547 33.99 -4.24 -22.28
N ALA A 548 34.29 -4.46 -21.00
CA ALA A 548 34.27 -3.44 -19.94
C ALA A 548 35.47 -2.46 -20.00
N GLY A 549 36.25 -2.45 -21.09
CA GLY A 549 37.31 -1.47 -21.34
C GLY A 549 38.65 -1.73 -20.65
N TRP A 550 38.84 -2.91 -20.03
CA TRP A 550 40.11 -3.27 -19.39
C TRP A 550 41.25 -3.39 -20.41
N SER A 551 42.39 -2.72 -20.16
CA SER A 551 43.60 -2.88 -20.98
C SER A 551 44.34 -4.17 -20.63
N TYR A 552 44.84 -4.92 -21.61
CA TYR A 552 45.49 -6.22 -21.40
C TYR A 552 46.81 -6.33 -22.18
N ASP A 553 47.92 -6.55 -21.47
CA ASP A 553 49.28 -6.67 -22.01
C ASP A 553 50.04 -7.83 -21.34
N ILE A 554 50.00 -9.01 -21.97
CA ILE A 554 50.76 -10.20 -21.52
C ILE A 554 51.94 -10.45 -22.47
N SER A 555 53.15 -10.33 -21.92
CA SER A 555 54.40 -10.52 -22.64
C SER A 555 54.74 -11.99 -22.85
N LEU A 556 54.95 -12.37 -24.10
CA LEU A 556 55.55 -13.64 -24.49
C LEU A 556 57.08 -13.65 -24.26
N PRO A 557 57.69 -14.83 -24.03
CA PRO A 557 59.13 -14.95 -23.89
C PRO A 557 59.80 -14.96 -25.28
N PRO A 558 61.06 -14.53 -25.39
CA PRO A 558 61.76 -14.52 -26.68
C PRO A 558 61.88 -15.94 -27.25
N PRO A 559 61.45 -16.19 -28.51
CA PRO A 559 61.18 -17.54 -29.00
C PRO A 559 62.43 -18.42 -29.08
N GLN A 560 62.39 -19.56 -28.39
CA GLN A 560 63.43 -20.59 -28.49
C GLN A 560 63.36 -21.30 -29.86
N LYS A 561 64.53 -21.64 -30.43
CA LYS A 561 64.63 -22.26 -31.75
C LYS A 561 64.24 -23.74 -31.74
N VAL A 562 62.96 -24.01 -32.01
CA VAL A 562 62.50 -25.32 -32.49
C VAL A 562 63.01 -25.56 -33.93
N ALA A 563 63.23 -26.81 -34.32
CA ALA A 563 63.71 -27.15 -35.65
C ALA A 563 62.71 -26.73 -36.74
N ALA A 564 63.19 -26.03 -37.77
CA ALA A 564 62.34 -25.48 -38.81
C ALA A 564 61.68 -26.59 -39.66
N LEU A 565 60.36 -26.50 -39.81
CA LEU A 565 59.63 -27.24 -40.84
C LEU A 565 60.16 -26.85 -42.24
N PRO A 566 60.16 -27.77 -43.22
CA PRO A 566 60.46 -27.42 -44.59
C PRO A 566 59.45 -26.38 -45.10
N VAL A 567 59.92 -25.30 -45.71
CA VAL A 567 59.06 -24.33 -46.41
C VAL A 567 58.84 -24.83 -47.82
N ILE A 568 57.58 -24.98 -48.23
CA ILE A 568 57.20 -25.52 -49.54
C ILE A 568 56.60 -24.39 -50.40
N ASP A 569 57.25 -24.09 -51.52
CA ASP A 569 56.81 -23.14 -52.54
C ASP A 569 57.03 -23.76 -53.94
N PRO A 570 56.00 -23.86 -54.81
CA PRO A 570 54.60 -23.55 -54.55
C PRO A 570 53.99 -24.50 -53.52
N TYR A 571 53.21 -23.96 -52.60
CA TYR A 571 52.45 -24.77 -51.64
C TYR A 571 51.33 -25.55 -52.35
N VAL A 572 51.18 -26.83 -52.00
CA VAL A 572 50.24 -27.76 -52.65
C VAL A 572 49.48 -28.58 -51.61
N TRP A 573 48.15 -28.62 -51.77
CA TRP A 573 47.23 -29.44 -50.98
C TRP A 573 46.04 -29.87 -51.84
N ARG A 574 45.44 -31.03 -51.58
CA ARG A 574 44.27 -31.55 -52.30
C ARG A 574 43.38 -32.41 -51.40
N ALA A 575 42.08 -32.29 -51.59
CA ALA A 575 41.08 -33.28 -51.20
C ALA A 575 40.36 -33.84 -52.45
N GLN A 576 40.01 -35.12 -52.46
CA GLN A 576 39.26 -35.75 -53.56
C GLN A 576 38.22 -36.71 -53.01
N LYS A 577 36.95 -36.54 -53.45
CA LYS A 577 35.80 -37.36 -53.09
C LYS A 577 35.39 -38.24 -54.27
N ALA A 578 35.44 -39.56 -54.09
CA ALA A 578 35.02 -40.53 -55.09
C ALA A 578 33.51 -40.80 -55.02
N ALA A 579 32.94 -41.35 -56.10
CA ALA A 579 31.52 -41.69 -56.18
C ALA A 579 31.05 -42.78 -55.18
N ASP A 580 31.97 -43.46 -54.48
CA ASP A 580 31.66 -44.40 -53.39
C ASP A 580 31.64 -43.73 -51.99
N GLY A 581 31.79 -42.40 -51.94
CA GLY A 581 31.82 -41.60 -50.72
C GLY A 581 33.20 -41.55 -50.03
N THR A 582 34.22 -42.23 -50.56
CA THR A 582 35.59 -42.17 -49.98
C THR A 582 36.22 -40.80 -50.24
N VAL A 583 36.78 -40.18 -49.20
CA VAL A 583 37.46 -38.87 -49.27
C VAL A 583 38.94 -39.06 -49.00
N SER A 584 39.81 -38.48 -49.83
CA SER A 584 41.27 -38.63 -49.70
C SER A 584 41.99 -37.28 -49.71
N PHE A 585 42.93 -37.10 -48.79
CA PHE A 585 43.72 -35.89 -48.60
C PHE A 585 45.20 -36.12 -48.99
N ALA A 586 45.82 -35.14 -49.64
CA ALA A 586 47.22 -35.21 -50.05
C ALA A 586 47.90 -33.83 -50.05
N GLY A 587 49.23 -33.81 -49.91
CA GLY A 587 50.04 -32.59 -49.89
C GLY A 587 50.38 -32.15 -48.48
N PHE A 588 50.42 -30.83 -48.24
CA PHE A 588 50.96 -30.26 -47.01
C PHE A 588 49.92 -29.53 -46.16
N VAL A 589 50.05 -29.63 -44.83
CA VAL A 589 49.27 -28.88 -43.83
C VAL A 589 50.20 -28.20 -42.81
N PRO A 590 49.90 -26.99 -42.33
CA PRO A 590 50.80 -26.22 -41.47
C PRO A 590 50.83 -26.71 -40.02
N THR A 591 49.78 -27.40 -39.55
CA THR A 591 49.64 -27.87 -38.16
C THR A 591 49.05 -29.27 -38.09
N ASP A 592 49.41 -30.01 -37.03
CA ASP A 592 48.83 -31.32 -36.71
C ASP A 592 47.36 -31.24 -36.26
N GLN A 593 46.95 -30.10 -35.69
CA GLN A 593 45.55 -29.85 -35.35
C GLN A 593 44.65 -29.79 -36.59
N LEU A 594 45.07 -29.06 -37.65
CA LEU A 594 44.34 -29.05 -38.91
C LEU A 594 44.27 -30.45 -39.53
N LYS A 595 45.39 -31.19 -39.48
CA LYS A 595 45.46 -32.57 -39.97
C LYS A 595 44.38 -33.47 -39.35
N ARG A 596 44.24 -33.42 -38.02
CA ARG A 596 43.20 -34.16 -37.29
C ARG A 596 41.78 -33.68 -37.59
N TYR A 597 41.56 -32.37 -37.70
CA TYR A 597 40.26 -31.80 -38.05
C TYR A 597 39.75 -32.33 -39.41
N LEU A 598 40.58 -32.30 -40.45
CA LEU A 598 40.17 -32.70 -41.81
C LEU A 598 39.71 -34.16 -41.90
N VAL A 599 40.34 -35.06 -41.12
CA VAL A 599 39.96 -36.47 -41.07
C VAL A 599 38.63 -36.67 -40.36
N ALA A 600 38.41 -35.99 -39.23
CA ALA A 600 37.14 -36.05 -38.51
C ALA A 600 35.98 -35.48 -39.33
N HIS A 601 36.19 -34.32 -39.97
CA HIS A 601 35.16 -33.59 -40.72
C HIS A 601 34.71 -34.31 -42.01
N ALA A 602 35.57 -35.14 -42.59
CA ALA A 602 35.21 -36.00 -43.74
C ALA A 602 34.66 -37.39 -43.35
N GLY A 603 34.56 -37.70 -42.05
CA GLY A 603 33.96 -38.93 -41.52
C GLY A 603 34.76 -40.22 -41.78
N ASP A 604 34.16 -41.36 -41.42
CA ASP A 604 34.78 -42.70 -41.34
C ASP A 604 35.45 -43.22 -42.63
N ARG A 605 35.25 -42.55 -43.77
CA ARG A 605 35.83 -42.91 -45.08
C ARG A 605 36.95 -41.96 -45.52
N ALA A 606 37.48 -41.16 -44.60
CA ALA A 606 38.61 -40.27 -44.81
C ALA A 606 39.96 -41.03 -44.86
N ILE A 607 40.78 -40.74 -45.87
CA ILE A 607 42.13 -41.29 -46.07
C ILE A 607 43.14 -40.14 -46.09
N ASP A 608 44.05 -40.11 -45.13
CA ASP A 608 45.01 -39.02 -44.94
C ASP A 608 46.42 -39.37 -45.44
N GLY A 609 46.84 -38.68 -46.50
CA GLY A 609 48.19 -38.69 -47.06
C GLY A 609 48.95 -37.37 -46.89
N THR A 610 48.60 -36.55 -45.90
CA THR A 610 49.20 -35.21 -45.71
C THR A 610 50.47 -35.21 -44.84
N SER A 611 51.33 -34.22 -45.03
CA SER A 611 52.58 -34.01 -44.27
C SER A 611 52.68 -32.59 -43.68
N LEU A 612 53.41 -32.43 -42.58
CA LEU A 612 53.63 -31.13 -41.95
C LEU A 612 54.69 -30.31 -42.69
N ALA A 613 54.35 -29.08 -43.10
CA ALA A 613 55.28 -28.15 -43.73
C ALA A 613 54.84 -26.68 -43.56
N ALA A 614 55.79 -25.76 -43.68
CA ALA A 614 55.54 -24.32 -43.71
C ALA A 614 55.35 -23.81 -45.15
N GLY A 615 54.88 -22.55 -45.30
CA GLY A 615 54.63 -21.92 -46.60
C GLY A 615 53.17 -21.91 -47.06
N ALA A 616 52.22 -22.33 -46.19
CA ALA A 616 50.80 -22.18 -46.46
C ALA A 616 50.43 -20.70 -46.69
N PRO A 617 49.59 -20.37 -47.69
CA PRO A 617 49.21 -18.97 -47.96
C PRO A 617 48.28 -18.41 -46.88
N GLU A 618 48.10 -17.08 -46.88
CA GLU A 618 47.09 -16.42 -46.05
C GLU A 618 45.69 -17.01 -46.28
N LYS A 619 44.87 -17.03 -45.21
CA LYS A 619 43.53 -17.65 -45.18
C LYS A 619 43.47 -19.15 -45.55
N PHE A 620 44.60 -19.87 -45.69
CA PHE A 620 44.62 -21.29 -46.09
C PHE A 620 43.62 -22.16 -45.32
N VAL A 621 43.60 -22.05 -43.98
CA VAL A 621 42.71 -22.85 -43.13
C VAL A 621 41.23 -22.62 -43.46
N ALA A 622 40.78 -21.37 -43.53
CA ALA A 622 39.38 -21.05 -43.82
C ALA A 622 38.97 -21.51 -45.23
N ALA A 623 39.84 -21.32 -46.22
CA ALA A 623 39.62 -21.79 -47.59
C ALA A 623 39.59 -23.34 -47.68
N THR A 624 40.42 -24.03 -46.90
CA THR A 624 40.40 -25.49 -46.79
C THR A 624 39.07 -25.99 -46.19
N VAL A 625 38.56 -25.36 -45.14
CA VAL A 625 37.30 -25.76 -44.47
C VAL A 625 36.11 -25.58 -45.41
N ALA A 626 35.84 -24.34 -45.84
CA ALA A 626 34.69 -24.01 -46.69
C ALA A 626 34.70 -24.78 -48.03
N GLY A 627 35.89 -25.00 -48.60
CA GLY A 627 36.05 -25.83 -49.78
C GLY A 627 35.76 -27.32 -49.52
N LEU A 628 36.10 -27.84 -48.33
CA LEU A 628 35.83 -29.23 -47.95
C LEU A 628 34.34 -29.46 -47.72
N ASP A 629 33.64 -28.53 -47.06
CA ASP A 629 32.17 -28.55 -46.95
C ASP A 629 31.53 -28.67 -48.34
N ALA A 630 31.94 -27.79 -49.26
CA ALA A 630 31.44 -27.82 -50.63
C ALA A 630 31.80 -29.11 -51.37
N LEU A 631 32.99 -29.67 -51.16
CA LEU A 631 33.41 -30.95 -51.74
C LEU A 631 32.59 -32.13 -51.19
N LEU A 632 32.20 -32.10 -49.91
CA LEU A 632 31.38 -33.15 -49.29
C LEU A 632 29.95 -33.17 -49.86
N SER A 633 29.39 -32.00 -50.18
CA SER A 633 28.08 -31.85 -50.83
C SER A 633 28.05 -32.29 -52.31
N LEU A 634 29.19 -32.29 -53.03
CA LEU A 634 29.27 -32.85 -54.38
C LEU A 634 29.06 -34.37 -54.35
N ARG A 635 28.52 -34.97 -55.43
CA ARG A 635 28.43 -36.44 -55.57
C ARG A 635 29.82 -37.05 -55.59
N GLU A 636 30.61 -36.62 -56.57
CA GLU A 636 32.06 -36.85 -56.68
C GLU A 636 32.74 -35.54 -57.11
N GLY A 637 34.03 -35.39 -56.78
CA GLY A 637 34.78 -34.18 -57.11
C GLY A 637 36.19 -34.12 -56.54
N ALA A 638 36.84 -32.99 -56.77
CA ALA A 638 38.15 -32.65 -56.22
C ALA A 638 38.23 -31.17 -55.86
N LEU A 639 38.85 -30.90 -54.72
CA LEU A 639 39.27 -29.58 -54.24
C LEU A 639 40.80 -29.55 -54.21
N GLY A 640 41.42 -28.51 -54.74
CA GLY A 640 42.87 -28.41 -54.79
C GLY A 640 43.38 -26.98 -54.66
N LEU A 641 44.54 -26.86 -54.03
CA LEU A 641 45.38 -25.66 -54.00
C LEU A 641 46.71 -25.99 -54.69
N SER A 642 47.10 -25.17 -55.66
CA SER A 642 48.43 -25.23 -56.27
C SER A 642 48.88 -23.86 -56.75
N GLY A 643 50.07 -23.42 -56.35
CA GLY A 643 50.63 -22.12 -56.75
C GLY A 643 49.73 -20.93 -56.37
N GLY A 644 49.12 -20.99 -55.18
CA GLY A 644 48.20 -19.97 -54.68
C GLY A 644 46.80 -19.95 -55.31
N LYS A 645 46.51 -20.85 -56.26
CA LYS A 645 45.19 -20.93 -56.92
C LYS A 645 44.38 -22.12 -56.41
N TRP A 646 43.12 -21.84 -56.08
CA TRP A 646 42.14 -22.84 -55.67
C TRP A 646 41.35 -23.35 -56.88
N THR A 647 41.04 -24.64 -56.89
CA THR A 647 40.22 -25.32 -57.90
C THR A 647 39.19 -26.22 -57.21
N LEU A 648 37.91 -26.09 -57.53
CA LEU A 648 36.84 -27.00 -57.08
C LEU A 648 36.09 -27.52 -58.31
N THR A 649 36.10 -28.84 -58.53
CA THR A 649 35.45 -29.48 -59.68
C THR A 649 34.65 -30.70 -59.26
N GLY A 650 33.45 -30.91 -59.80
CA GLY A 650 32.69 -32.13 -59.55
C GLY A 650 31.25 -32.10 -60.08
N THR A 651 30.41 -33.02 -59.58
CA THR A 651 29.04 -33.21 -60.08
C THR A 651 27.97 -33.13 -58.98
N VAL A 652 26.78 -32.66 -59.34
CA VAL A 652 25.56 -32.60 -58.50
C VAL A 652 24.36 -33.22 -59.25
N ALA A 653 23.26 -33.51 -58.56
CA ALA A 653 22.08 -34.04 -59.22
C ALA A 653 21.36 -32.94 -60.02
N THR A 654 21.07 -31.81 -59.38
CA THR A 654 20.23 -30.75 -59.96
C THR A 654 20.95 -29.41 -60.14
N THR A 655 20.40 -28.57 -61.01
CA THR A 655 20.88 -27.22 -61.25
C THR A 655 20.61 -26.31 -60.04
N ALA A 656 19.56 -26.60 -59.27
CA ALA A 656 19.31 -25.96 -57.97
C ALA A 656 20.41 -26.29 -56.94
N GLU A 657 20.83 -27.56 -56.82
CA GLU A 657 21.96 -27.96 -55.96
C GLU A 657 23.25 -27.21 -56.33
N ARG A 658 23.54 -27.04 -57.64
CA ARG A 658 24.71 -26.26 -58.09
C ARG A 658 24.69 -24.85 -57.53
N HIS A 659 23.58 -24.13 -57.70
CA HIS A 659 23.50 -22.73 -57.29
C HIS A 659 23.46 -22.55 -55.77
N ALA A 660 22.78 -23.45 -55.03
CA ALA A 660 22.84 -23.46 -53.57
C ALA A 660 24.27 -23.68 -53.04
N LEU A 661 25.01 -24.60 -53.68
CA LEU A 661 26.39 -24.94 -53.33
C LEU A 661 27.38 -23.81 -53.66
N GLU A 662 27.24 -23.18 -54.82
CA GLU A 662 28.05 -22.02 -55.23
C GLU A 662 27.77 -20.79 -54.34
N ALA A 663 26.52 -20.57 -53.94
CA ALA A 663 26.15 -19.52 -52.99
C ALA A 663 26.72 -19.77 -51.58
N ALA A 664 26.58 -21.00 -51.05
CA ALA A 664 27.13 -21.38 -49.75
C ALA A 664 28.66 -21.22 -49.69
N LEU A 665 29.38 -21.68 -50.72
CA LEU A 665 30.84 -21.52 -50.81
C LEU A 665 31.24 -20.03 -50.88
N THR A 666 30.47 -19.20 -51.58
CA THR A 666 30.70 -17.74 -51.68
C THR A 666 30.43 -17.01 -50.37
N ALA A 667 29.50 -17.48 -49.55
CA ALA A 667 29.24 -16.95 -48.21
C ALA A 667 30.33 -17.36 -47.21
N ALA A 668 30.85 -18.59 -47.32
CA ALA A 668 31.84 -19.15 -46.40
C ALA A 668 33.30 -18.76 -46.71
N ALA A 669 33.65 -18.41 -47.96
CA ALA A 669 35.01 -18.06 -48.35
C ALA A 669 35.12 -17.04 -49.49
N ASP A 670 36.28 -16.37 -49.54
CA ASP A 670 36.69 -15.51 -50.64
C ASP A 670 37.02 -16.35 -51.90
N VAL A 671 36.00 -16.58 -52.71
CA VAL A 671 36.07 -17.34 -53.96
C VAL A 671 36.62 -16.55 -55.16
N SER A 672 36.96 -15.27 -54.99
CA SER A 672 37.26 -14.35 -56.11
C SER A 672 38.44 -14.79 -57.00
N GLY A 673 39.36 -15.60 -56.48
CA GLY A 673 40.49 -16.20 -57.19
C GLY A 673 40.36 -17.70 -57.52
N TRP A 674 39.19 -18.32 -57.29
CA TRP A 674 38.97 -19.76 -57.45
C TRP A 674 38.54 -20.11 -58.87
N HIS A 675 38.91 -21.31 -59.33
CA HIS A 675 38.30 -21.94 -60.50
C HIS A 675 37.28 -23.00 -60.03
N VAL A 676 36.01 -22.61 -59.98
CA VAL A 676 34.88 -23.50 -59.68
C VAL A 676 34.28 -24.02 -61.00
N ALA A 677 34.04 -25.32 -61.09
CA ALA A 677 33.43 -25.98 -62.25
C ALA A 677 32.57 -27.16 -61.81
N ILE A 678 31.30 -26.89 -61.51
CA ILE A 678 30.33 -27.87 -60.99
C ILE A 678 29.31 -28.19 -62.08
N GLN A 679 29.13 -29.49 -62.38
CA GLN A 679 28.19 -29.96 -63.41
C GLN A 679 26.93 -30.57 -62.78
N ALA A 680 25.76 -30.04 -63.14
CA ALA A 680 24.47 -30.61 -62.77
C ALA A 680 24.00 -31.65 -63.80
N THR A 681 23.29 -32.68 -63.35
CA THR A 681 22.89 -33.83 -64.19
C THR A 681 21.63 -33.54 -65.00
N ASP A 682 20.82 -32.55 -64.58
CA ASP A 682 19.57 -32.11 -65.21
C ASP A 682 19.74 -30.94 -66.20
N ALA A 683 20.95 -30.37 -66.29
CA ALA A 683 21.17 -29.08 -66.94
C ALA A 683 20.80 -29.08 -68.43
N ALA A 684 19.98 -28.10 -68.82
CA ALA A 684 19.72 -27.79 -70.22
C ALA A 684 21.02 -27.36 -70.95
N PRO A 685 21.09 -27.44 -72.30
CA PRO A 685 22.29 -27.07 -73.04
C PRO A 685 22.74 -25.65 -72.70
N VAL A 686 24.04 -25.47 -72.41
CA VAL A 686 24.60 -24.15 -72.11
C VAL A 686 24.68 -23.32 -73.40
N VAL A 687 24.00 -22.18 -73.41
CA VAL A 687 23.84 -21.30 -74.57
C VAL A 687 24.61 -20.01 -74.34
N THR A 688 25.42 -19.59 -75.32
CA THR A 688 26.13 -18.31 -75.30
C THR A 688 26.04 -17.61 -76.66
N PRO A 689 25.72 -16.31 -76.71
CA PRO A 689 25.27 -15.46 -75.60
C PRO A 689 23.88 -15.87 -75.09
N TYR A 690 23.70 -15.83 -73.78
CA TYR A 690 22.38 -15.97 -73.16
C TYR A 690 21.61 -14.65 -73.30
N PHE A 691 20.33 -14.67 -73.63
CA PHE A 691 19.51 -13.45 -73.69
C PHE A 691 18.04 -13.79 -73.51
N TRP A 692 17.26 -12.82 -73.03
CA TRP A 692 15.81 -12.94 -72.83
C TRP A 692 15.13 -11.58 -72.99
N SER A 693 13.90 -11.56 -73.51
CA SER A 693 13.13 -10.33 -73.72
C SER A 693 11.63 -10.56 -73.63
N ALA A 694 10.95 -9.62 -72.97
CA ALA A 694 9.49 -9.51 -72.93
C ALA A 694 9.07 -8.10 -73.37
N SER A 695 8.18 -8.01 -74.36
CA SER A 695 7.67 -6.73 -74.88
C SER A 695 6.15 -6.66 -74.80
N LYS A 696 5.63 -5.48 -74.45
CA LYS A 696 4.21 -5.17 -74.32
C LYS A 696 3.81 -4.14 -75.37
N ALA A 697 2.92 -4.54 -76.29
CA ALA A 697 2.35 -3.65 -77.29
C ALA A 697 1.23 -2.78 -76.70
N GLY A 698 0.96 -1.63 -77.32
CA GLY A 698 -0.08 -0.68 -76.88
C GLY A 698 -1.53 -1.18 -77.01
N ASP A 699 -1.76 -2.39 -77.54
CA ASP A 699 -3.04 -3.10 -77.48
C ASP A 699 -3.18 -4.02 -76.24
N GLY A 700 -2.18 -4.00 -75.35
CA GLY A 700 -2.11 -4.81 -74.14
C GLY A 700 -1.59 -6.23 -74.36
N SER A 701 -1.15 -6.60 -75.58
CA SER A 701 -0.62 -7.93 -75.87
C SER A 701 0.90 -8.04 -75.68
N TYR A 702 1.36 -9.24 -75.30
CA TYR A 702 2.76 -9.51 -74.97
C TYR A 702 3.46 -10.40 -76.00
N THR A 703 4.76 -10.17 -76.22
CA THR A 703 5.64 -11.07 -76.98
C THR A 703 6.87 -11.45 -76.16
N LEU A 704 7.20 -12.75 -76.11
CA LEU A 704 8.33 -13.34 -75.40
C LEU A 704 9.34 -13.96 -76.37
N ALA A 705 10.64 -13.78 -76.12
CA ALA A 705 11.73 -14.37 -76.90
C ALA A 705 13.02 -14.58 -76.09
N GLY A 706 13.89 -15.47 -76.55
CA GLY A 706 15.18 -15.79 -75.92
C GLY A 706 15.19 -17.12 -75.18
N TYR A 707 15.96 -17.20 -74.09
CA TYR A 707 16.17 -18.41 -73.31
C TYR A 707 15.65 -18.26 -71.88
N VAL A 708 15.22 -19.37 -71.29
CA VAL A 708 14.86 -19.49 -69.86
C VAL A 708 15.47 -20.78 -69.28
N PRO A 709 15.88 -20.82 -68.00
CA PRO A 709 16.60 -21.97 -67.44
C PRO A 709 15.77 -23.25 -67.37
N THR A 710 14.45 -23.13 -67.15
CA THR A 710 13.54 -24.26 -66.95
C THR A 710 12.22 -24.10 -67.74
N ASP A 711 11.61 -25.24 -68.09
CA ASP A 711 10.23 -25.32 -68.61
C ASP A 711 9.18 -24.90 -67.55
N GLU A 712 9.58 -24.78 -66.27
CA GLU A 712 8.75 -24.31 -65.16
C GLU A 712 8.67 -22.78 -65.17
N LEU A 713 9.81 -22.08 -65.22
CA LEU A 713 9.85 -20.62 -65.32
C LEU A 713 9.20 -20.14 -66.62
N ARG A 714 9.31 -20.89 -67.73
CA ARG A 714 8.57 -20.56 -68.98
C ARG A 714 7.05 -20.53 -68.76
N ARG A 715 6.51 -21.46 -67.97
CA ARG A 715 5.08 -21.51 -67.60
C ARG A 715 4.72 -20.40 -66.63
N LEU A 716 5.51 -20.19 -65.59
CA LEU A 716 5.27 -19.15 -64.58
C LEU A 716 5.31 -17.73 -65.18
N VAL A 717 6.25 -17.45 -66.08
CA VAL A 717 6.30 -16.20 -66.87
C VAL A 717 5.06 -16.03 -67.75
N ALA A 718 4.57 -17.10 -68.38
CA ALA A 718 3.40 -17.06 -69.25
C ALA A 718 2.09 -16.85 -68.46
N ASP A 719 1.94 -17.48 -67.28
CA ASP A 719 0.78 -17.34 -66.40
C ASP A 719 0.75 -15.99 -65.66
N ARG A 720 1.92 -15.38 -65.40
CA ARG A 720 2.04 -14.08 -64.70
C ARG A 720 1.68 -12.89 -65.59
N ILE A 721 1.63 -13.04 -66.92
CA ILE A 721 1.30 -11.97 -67.88
C ILE A 721 -0.08 -12.16 -68.54
N GLY A 722 -0.57 -11.08 -69.16
CA GLY A 722 -1.83 -11.08 -69.89
C GLY A 722 -1.75 -11.78 -71.26
N ARG A 723 -2.64 -11.39 -72.18
CA ARG A 723 -2.77 -11.99 -73.52
C ARG A 723 -1.44 -12.01 -74.29
N ILE A 724 -0.84 -13.19 -74.39
CA ILE A 724 0.35 -13.43 -75.22
C ILE A 724 -0.07 -13.44 -76.71
N ALA A 725 0.57 -12.57 -77.51
CA ALA A 725 0.45 -12.58 -78.97
C ALA A 725 1.42 -13.59 -79.62
N ARG A 726 2.61 -13.77 -79.02
CA ARG A 726 3.62 -14.74 -79.47
C ARG A 726 4.60 -15.10 -78.35
N ASP A 727 4.77 -16.38 -78.08
CA ASP A 727 5.93 -16.91 -77.37
C ASP A 727 6.91 -17.54 -78.37
N SER A 728 8.20 -17.38 -78.10
CA SER A 728 9.31 -17.95 -78.83
C SER A 728 10.52 -18.25 -77.92
N THR A 729 10.27 -18.37 -76.61
CA THR A 729 11.30 -18.72 -75.63
C THR A 729 11.64 -20.22 -75.65
N LEU A 730 12.92 -20.53 -75.45
CA LEU A 730 13.45 -21.90 -75.44
C LEU A 730 14.10 -22.22 -74.09
N VAL A 731 14.13 -23.50 -73.71
CA VAL A 731 14.84 -23.93 -72.50
C VAL A 731 16.34 -24.07 -72.81
N GLY A 732 17.19 -23.46 -71.98
CA GLY A 732 18.64 -23.48 -72.10
C GLY A 732 19.29 -22.81 -70.89
N SER A 733 20.53 -23.17 -70.55
CA SER A 733 21.24 -22.61 -69.39
C SER A 733 22.35 -21.61 -69.82
N GLY A 734 22.78 -20.73 -68.92
CA GLY A 734 23.70 -19.61 -69.18
C GLY A 734 23.26 -18.28 -68.53
N GLU A 735 22.19 -18.32 -67.76
CA GLU A 735 21.64 -17.29 -66.90
C GLU A 735 22.63 -16.69 -65.88
N PRO A 736 22.52 -15.39 -65.53
CA PRO A 736 23.10 -14.86 -64.30
C PRO A 736 22.34 -15.39 -63.07
N ALA A 737 23.01 -15.43 -61.91
CA ALA A 737 22.43 -15.96 -60.68
C ALA A 737 21.17 -15.22 -60.18
N SER A 738 20.93 -13.98 -60.62
CA SER A 738 19.74 -13.17 -60.29
C SER A 738 18.63 -13.26 -61.34
N PHE A 739 18.76 -14.09 -62.38
CA PHE A 739 17.89 -14.05 -63.57
C PHE A 739 16.39 -14.19 -63.25
N GLU A 740 16.02 -15.12 -62.38
CA GLU A 740 14.61 -15.38 -62.05
C GLU A 740 13.93 -14.21 -61.31
N PRO A 741 14.46 -13.68 -60.18
CA PRO A 741 13.87 -12.50 -59.54
C PRO A 741 13.93 -11.25 -60.42
N ASP A 742 15.02 -11.00 -61.15
CA ASP A 742 15.11 -9.86 -62.08
C ASP A 742 14.05 -9.96 -63.21
N ALA A 743 13.87 -11.14 -63.81
CA ALA A 743 12.88 -11.35 -64.87
C ALA A 743 11.46 -11.07 -64.38
N LEU A 744 11.11 -11.55 -63.17
CA LEU A 744 9.78 -11.38 -62.59
C LEU A 744 9.51 -9.92 -62.19
N ALA A 745 10.48 -9.23 -61.59
CA ALA A 745 10.36 -7.81 -61.27
C ALA A 745 10.26 -6.94 -62.53
N GLY A 746 11.04 -7.26 -63.56
CA GLY A 746 10.93 -6.62 -64.88
C GLY A 746 9.54 -6.79 -65.48
N LEU A 747 8.96 -7.98 -65.43
CA LEU A 747 7.60 -8.23 -65.90
C LEU A 747 6.55 -7.45 -65.12
N GLU A 748 6.68 -7.33 -63.80
CA GLU A 748 5.76 -6.52 -62.99
C GLU A 748 5.87 -5.02 -63.31
N ALA A 749 7.08 -4.50 -63.49
CA ALA A 749 7.30 -3.14 -63.98
C ALA A 749 6.68 -2.93 -65.39
N LEU A 750 6.87 -3.88 -66.31
CA LEU A 750 6.31 -3.83 -67.66
C LEU A 750 4.78 -3.86 -67.67
N GLN A 751 4.13 -4.48 -66.67
CA GLN A 751 2.67 -4.46 -66.54
C GLN A 751 2.12 -3.06 -66.26
N ARG A 752 2.85 -2.21 -65.52
CA ARG A 752 2.46 -0.81 -65.21
C ARG A 752 2.59 0.15 -66.41
N LEU A 753 3.48 -0.14 -67.35
CA LEU A 753 3.69 0.68 -68.55
C LEU A 753 2.56 0.46 -69.57
N ALA A 754 2.15 1.50 -70.31
CA ALA A 754 1.16 1.38 -71.38
C ALA A 754 1.70 0.55 -72.56
N SER A 755 2.98 0.71 -72.88
CA SER A 755 3.75 -0.14 -73.78
C SER A 755 5.25 -0.05 -73.44
N GLY A 756 6.03 -1.08 -73.80
CA GLY A 756 7.46 -1.12 -73.47
C GLY A 756 8.14 -2.45 -73.79
N GLU A 757 9.41 -2.56 -73.43
CA GLU A 757 10.22 -3.79 -73.51
C GLU A 757 11.14 -3.90 -72.29
N VAL A 758 11.23 -5.11 -71.74
CA VAL A 758 12.25 -5.56 -70.77
C VAL A 758 13.16 -6.55 -71.48
N ARG A 759 14.48 -6.39 -71.33
CA ARG A 759 15.47 -7.23 -72.01
C ARG A 759 16.72 -7.44 -71.16
N TYR A 760 17.13 -8.70 -71.05
CA TYR A 760 18.48 -9.12 -70.67
C TYR A 760 19.30 -9.45 -71.92
N ASP A 761 20.49 -8.88 -72.05
CA ASP A 761 21.31 -9.00 -73.26
C ASP A 761 22.47 -10.00 -73.21
N GLY A 762 22.65 -10.67 -72.07
CA GLY A 762 23.81 -11.52 -71.77
C GLY A 762 24.83 -10.87 -70.84
N SER A 763 24.65 -9.58 -70.52
CA SER A 763 25.51 -8.82 -69.61
C SER A 763 24.77 -7.82 -68.71
N SER A 764 23.63 -7.30 -69.15
CA SER A 764 22.88 -6.25 -68.46
C SER A 764 21.38 -6.39 -68.62
N TRP A 765 20.64 -5.89 -67.62
CA TRP A 765 19.19 -5.73 -67.67
C TRP A 765 18.81 -4.33 -68.15
N SER A 766 17.74 -4.25 -68.93
CA SER A 766 17.22 -3.00 -69.46
C SER A 766 15.68 -3.00 -69.50
N ILE A 767 15.08 -1.84 -69.27
CA ILE A 767 13.64 -1.61 -69.43
C ILE A 767 13.38 -0.25 -70.08
N THR A 768 12.49 -0.25 -71.07
CA THR A 768 12.08 0.93 -71.82
C THR A 768 10.56 0.98 -71.95
N GLY A 769 9.96 2.18 -71.99
CA GLY A 769 8.52 2.29 -72.27
C GLY A 769 7.86 3.60 -71.90
N GLN A 770 6.54 3.62 -72.06
CA GLN A 770 5.66 4.76 -71.86
C GLN A 770 4.77 4.53 -70.62
N PRO A 771 4.89 5.32 -69.54
CA PRO A 771 3.99 5.23 -68.39
C PRO A 771 2.68 5.96 -68.69
N THR A 772 1.57 5.46 -68.15
CA THR A 772 0.25 6.10 -68.34
C THR A 772 0.14 7.36 -67.49
N THR A 773 0.54 7.27 -66.23
CA THR A 773 0.53 8.36 -65.25
C THR A 773 1.91 8.54 -64.58
N ALA A 774 2.11 9.66 -63.88
CA ALA A 774 3.31 9.86 -63.07
C ALA A 774 3.43 8.83 -61.92
N ALA A 775 2.31 8.33 -61.40
CA ALA A 775 2.30 7.28 -60.38
C ALA A 775 2.78 5.92 -60.92
N ASP A 776 2.45 5.59 -62.19
CA ASP A 776 2.97 4.37 -62.84
C ASP A 776 4.48 4.43 -63.03
N ALA A 777 5.03 5.62 -63.37
CA ALA A 777 6.47 5.82 -63.54
C ALA A 777 7.26 5.58 -62.24
N GLU A 778 6.72 6.03 -61.10
CA GLU A 778 7.35 5.80 -59.80
C GLU A 778 7.10 4.39 -59.27
N ALA A 779 5.94 3.79 -59.55
CA ALA A 779 5.68 2.37 -59.27
C ALA A 779 6.65 1.43 -60.02
N VAL A 780 7.01 1.78 -61.27
CA VAL A 780 8.06 1.07 -62.04
C VAL A 780 9.42 1.15 -61.36
N ARG A 781 9.80 2.32 -60.81
CA ARG A 781 11.03 2.44 -60.01
C ARG A 781 10.99 1.59 -58.75
N THR A 782 9.89 1.64 -58.01
CA THR A 782 9.72 0.88 -56.76
C THR A 782 9.80 -0.63 -56.99
N ALA A 783 9.15 -1.15 -58.03
CA ALA A 783 9.19 -2.57 -58.38
C ALA A 783 10.62 -3.07 -58.69
N LEU A 784 11.42 -2.26 -59.37
CA LEU A 784 12.83 -2.56 -59.68
C LEU A 784 13.75 -2.43 -58.46
N LEU A 785 13.39 -1.58 -57.48
CA LEU A 785 14.11 -1.46 -56.20
C LEU A 785 13.86 -2.65 -55.27
N SER A 786 12.67 -3.26 -55.30
CA SER A 786 12.34 -4.47 -54.52
C SER A 786 12.94 -5.77 -55.05
N ALA A 787 13.56 -5.76 -56.24
CA ALA A 787 14.04 -6.96 -56.92
C ALA A 787 15.40 -7.47 -56.40
N SER A 788 16.29 -6.56 -56.01
CA SER A 788 17.63 -6.87 -55.49
C SER A 788 18.27 -5.64 -54.83
N ASP A 789 19.11 -5.85 -53.81
CA ASP A 789 19.82 -4.81 -53.04
C ASP A 789 20.84 -3.96 -53.84
N ARG A 790 20.81 -4.00 -55.18
CA ARG A 790 21.70 -3.24 -56.07
C ARG A 790 20.97 -2.76 -57.33
N ALA A 791 20.29 -1.62 -57.20
CA ALA A 791 19.71 -0.85 -58.32
C ALA A 791 20.73 -0.41 -59.42
N ALA A 792 22.01 -0.75 -59.29
CA ALA A 792 23.09 -0.41 -60.22
C ALA A 792 23.14 -1.28 -61.50
N GLY A 793 22.39 -2.39 -61.57
CA GLY A 793 22.43 -3.33 -62.71
C GLY A 793 21.43 -3.05 -63.85
N TRP A 794 20.46 -2.15 -63.64
CA TRP A 794 19.32 -1.94 -64.53
C TRP A 794 19.42 -0.63 -65.32
N THR A 795 19.41 -0.71 -66.64
CA THR A 795 19.33 0.46 -67.53
C THR A 795 17.87 0.84 -67.77
N THR A 796 17.41 1.96 -67.21
CA THR A 796 16.02 2.44 -67.34
C THR A 796 15.92 3.58 -68.37
N ALA A 797 14.98 3.46 -69.31
CA ALA A 797 14.62 4.52 -70.26
C ALA A 797 13.10 4.63 -70.38
N ILE A 798 12.49 5.16 -69.32
CA ILE A 798 11.05 5.43 -69.24
C ILE A 798 10.80 6.89 -69.70
N ALA A 799 9.78 7.10 -70.54
CA ALA A 799 9.42 8.42 -71.05
C ALA A 799 8.56 9.23 -70.04
N GLU A 800 8.37 10.52 -70.32
CA GLU A 800 7.42 11.36 -69.58
C GLU A 800 5.97 10.83 -69.75
N PRO A 801 5.12 10.90 -68.71
CA PRO A 801 3.77 10.36 -68.75
C PRO A 801 2.86 11.16 -69.70
N ILE A 802 2.01 10.43 -70.42
CA ILE A 802 1.25 10.95 -71.58
C ILE A 802 0.29 12.11 -71.20
N ASP A 803 -0.16 12.18 -69.95
CA ASP A 803 -1.14 13.17 -69.47
C ASP A 803 -0.50 14.48 -68.93
N ALA A 804 0.81 14.69 -69.13
CA ALA A 804 1.54 15.88 -68.68
C ALA A 804 1.29 17.11 -69.59
N ALA A 805 0.15 17.78 -69.42
CA ALA A 805 -0.15 19.03 -70.14
C ALA A 805 0.79 20.20 -69.75
N PRO A 806 1.35 20.96 -70.71
CA PRO A 806 2.40 21.94 -70.45
C PRO A 806 1.89 23.30 -69.93
N VAL A 807 2.63 23.89 -68.99
CA VAL A 807 2.46 25.28 -68.51
C VAL A 807 3.68 26.12 -68.93
N ALA A 808 3.44 27.30 -69.51
CA ALA A 808 4.47 28.22 -69.98
C ALA A 808 4.92 29.21 -68.86
N PRO A 809 6.12 29.83 -68.95
CA PRO A 809 6.84 30.31 -67.76
C PRO A 809 6.84 31.85 -67.51
N GLU A 810 7.47 32.22 -66.39
CA GLU A 810 7.99 33.54 -65.96
C GLU A 810 6.98 34.65 -65.52
N PRO A 811 7.40 35.61 -64.66
CA PRO A 811 8.77 35.86 -64.13
C PRO A 811 8.93 35.93 -62.59
N GLU A 812 10.20 35.81 -62.20
CA GLU A 812 10.94 36.21 -60.97
C GLU A 812 10.27 36.73 -59.65
N VAL A 813 10.61 36.00 -58.57
CA VAL A 813 11.32 36.47 -57.34
C VAL A 813 10.56 37.11 -56.15
N ALA A 814 10.76 36.45 -54.99
CA ALA A 814 10.75 36.93 -53.59
C ALA A 814 9.47 37.51 -52.94
N VAL A 815 8.78 36.65 -52.16
CA VAL A 815 8.16 36.98 -50.86
C VAL A 815 8.27 35.76 -49.92
N ALA A 816 8.39 36.02 -48.61
CA ALA A 816 8.07 35.11 -47.50
C ALA A 816 7.53 35.97 -46.33
N PRO A 817 6.86 35.42 -45.28
CA PRO A 817 6.22 34.11 -45.14
C PRO A 817 4.72 34.18 -44.68
N GLU A 818 4.07 33.02 -44.50
CA GLU A 818 3.00 32.75 -43.47
C GLU A 818 1.64 33.54 -43.50
N PRO A 819 0.61 33.19 -42.67
CA PRO A 819 0.18 31.88 -42.14
C PRO A 819 -1.37 31.62 -42.13
N ILE A 820 -1.79 30.52 -41.46
CA ILE A 820 -3.09 30.14 -40.82
C ILE A 820 -4.39 29.74 -41.61
N ALA A 821 -4.98 28.63 -41.12
CA ALA A 821 -6.40 28.39 -40.77
C ALA A 821 -7.46 27.84 -41.77
N THR A 822 -7.89 26.58 -41.50
CA THR A 822 -9.29 26.05 -41.54
C THR A 822 -10.04 25.94 -42.90
N ASP A 823 -11.06 25.10 -43.11
CA ASP A 823 -11.88 24.27 -42.19
C ASP A 823 -12.40 22.93 -42.80
N VAL A 824 -13.07 22.13 -41.94
CA VAL A 824 -13.78 20.83 -42.10
C VAL A 824 -15.18 21.06 -42.77
N PRO A 825 -15.85 20.12 -43.53
CA PRO A 825 -16.25 18.76 -43.10
C PRO A 825 -16.36 17.61 -44.16
N ALA A 826 -16.75 16.42 -43.67
CA ALA A 826 -17.14 15.19 -44.38
C ALA A 826 -18.68 15.19 -44.73
N PRO A 827 -19.47 14.07 -44.95
CA PRO A 827 -19.31 12.63 -44.60
C PRO A 827 -19.85 11.57 -45.63
N ALA A 828 -20.03 10.32 -45.17
CA ALA A 828 -20.93 9.23 -45.68
C ALA A 828 -20.49 8.44 -46.96
N ASP A 829 -20.88 7.17 -47.24
CA ASP A 829 -21.38 5.94 -46.52
C ASP A 829 -21.51 4.81 -47.63
N VAL A 830 -21.83 3.48 -47.52
CA VAL A 830 -22.38 2.51 -46.54
C VAL A 830 -21.97 1.06 -46.96
N THR A 831 -22.25 0.01 -46.14
CA THR A 831 -22.54 -1.43 -46.49
C THR A 831 -21.42 -2.36 -47.05
N ALA A 832 -21.43 -3.70 -46.90
CA ALA A 832 -22.31 -4.65 -46.16
C ALA A 832 -21.65 -6.04 -45.87
N GLU A 833 -22.31 -6.82 -45.00
CA GLU A 833 -22.12 -8.24 -44.58
C GLU A 833 -22.79 -9.25 -45.58
N PRO A 834 -22.85 -10.63 -45.42
CA PRO A 834 -23.52 -11.36 -44.29
C PRO A 834 -23.18 -12.86 -43.97
N GLU A 835 -23.72 -13.37 -42.82
CA GLU A 835 -24.31 -14.73 -42.55
C GLU A 835 -23.47 -16.06 -42.67
N VAL A 836 -23.75 -17.25 -42.04
CA VAL A 836 -24.89 -17.86 -41.27
C VAL A 836 -24.42 -18.74 -40.07
N ALA A 837 -25.26 -18.88 -39.02
CA ALA A 837 -25.21 -19.73 -37.79
C ALA A 837 -25.51 -21.27 -37.97
N PRO A 838 -25.98 -22.12 -36.99
CA PRO A 838 -26.06 -22.10 -35.49
C PRO A 838 -25.79 -23.45 -34.71
N GLU A 839 -26.03 -23.41 -33.38
CA GLU A 839 -26.19 -24.42 -32.27
C GLU A 839 -27.29 -25.55 -32.40
N PRO A 840 -27.75 -26.37 -31.38
CA PRO A 840 -27.48 -26.48 -29.90
C PRO A 840 -27.37 -27.93 -29.28
N ALA A 841 -27.17 -28.09 -27.94
CA ALA A 841 -27.77 -29.13 -27.05
C ALA A 841 -27.44 -28.96 -25.53
N ASP A 842 -28.27 -29.48 -24.59
CA ASP A 842 -28.22 -29.21 -23.11
C ASP A 842 -28.49 -30.51 -22.24
N PRO A 843 -28.93 -30.56 -20.93
CA PRO A 843 -28.28 -31.37 -19.86
C PRO A 843 -29.32 -32.29 -19.10
N PRO A 844 -29.35 -32.49 -17.74
CA PRO A 844 -28.35 -32.60 -16.65
C PRO A 844 -28.50 -33.89 -15.77
N ALA A 845 -27.60 -34.15 -14.78
CA ALA A 845 -27.92 -34.93 -13.54
C ALA A 845 -26.87 -34.89 -12.39
N GLU A 846 -27.35 -34.79 -11.15
CA GLU A 846 -26.66 -35.01 -9.83
C GLU A 846 -26.93 -36.47 -9.32
N PRO A 847 -26.40 -37.00 -8.16
CA PRO A 847 -26.00 -36.31 -6.91
C PRO A 847 -24.75 -36.84 -6.14
N ALA A 848 -24.50 -36.26 -4.95
CA ALA A 848 -23.46 -36.59 -3.95
C ALA A 848 -23.94 -37.68 -2.92
N PRO A 849 -23.36 -37.86 -1.70
CA PRO A 849 -22.03 -37.51 -1.14
C PRO A 849 -21.32 -38.69 -0.40
N LEU A 850 -20.06 -38.50 0.04
CA LEU A 850 -19.46 -39.26 1.15
C LEU A 850 -18.45 -38.40 1.96
N GLU A 851 -18.63 -38.32 3.27
CA GLU A 851 -17.64 -37.82 4.23
C GLU A 851 -16.92 -39.01 4.92
N LEU A 852 -15.64 -38.85 5.29
CA LEU A 852 -15.18 -38.96 6.69
C LEU A 852 -13.66 -38.78 6.87
N ALA A 853 -13.32 -37.83 7.75
CA ALA A 853 -12.22 -37.80 8.72
C ALA A 853 -10.77 -38.23 8.36
N GLU A 854 -9.87 -37.26 8.56
CA GLU A 854 -8.55 -37.37 9.22
C GLU A 854 -7.48 -38.35 8.68
N LEU A 855 -6.34 -37.76 8.27
CA LEU A 855 -5.03 -38.01 8.90
C LEU A 855 -4.01 -36.95 8.42
N ALA A 856 -3.32 -36.29 9.36
CA ALA A 856 -2.16 -35.45 9.06
C ALA A 856 -0.87 -36.25 9.25
N PRO A 857 0.15 -36.03 8.41
CA PRO A 857 1.45 -35.68 9.00
C PRO A 857 2.29 -34.66 8.20
N ILE A 858 2.84 -33.69 8.94
CA ILE A 858 4.24 -33.22 8.90
C ILE A 858 4.79 -32.63 7.58
N GLU A 859 5.06 -31.30 7.66
CA GLU A 859 6.18 -30.56 7.07
C GLU A 859 6.78 -31.00 5.72
N THR A 860 6.56 -30.16 4.70
CA THR A 860 7.66 -29.69 3.84
C THR A 860 7.63 -28.17 3.80
N THR A 861 8.77 -27.52 4.08
CA THR A 861 8.91 -26.07 3.93
C THR A 861 9.26 -25.78 2.47
N PRO A 862 8.46 -24.99 1.72
CA PRO A 862 8.86 -24.53 0.40
C PRO A 862 10.12 -23.67 0.53
N ALA A 863 11.13 -23.92 -0.32
CA ALA A 863 12.31 -23.08 -0.35
C ALA A 863 11.91 -21.63 -0.73
N ALA A 864 12.57 -20.64 -0.14
CA ALA A 864 12.36 -19.25 -0.48
C ALA A 864 12.84 -18.99 -1.92
N THR A 865 11.91 -18.74 -2.84
CA THR A 865 12.24 -18.18 -4.14
C THR A 865 12.62 -16.73 -3.94
N GLU A 866 13.87 -16.38 -4.22
CA GLU A 866 14.33 -14.99 -4.22
C GLU A 866 13.49 -14.16 -5.18
N THR A 867 12.99 -13.03 -4.70
CA THR A 867 12.21 -12.08 -5.51
C THR A 867 12.87 -10.71 -5.42
N VAL A 868 13.40 -10.26 -6.57
CA VAL A 868 13.96 -8.92 -6.75
C VAL A 868 12.90 -7.88 -6.38
N PRO A 869 13.23 -6.86 -5.57
CA PRO A 869 12.23 -6.14 -4.79
C PRO A 869 11.24 -5.35 -5.64
N ALA A 870 9.95 -5.55 -5.35
CA ALA A 870 8.94 -4.53 -5.58
C ALA A 870 9.10 -3.43 -4.50
N ILE A 871 8.83 -2.17 -4.86
CA ILE A 871 8.95 -1.04 -3.94
C ILE A 871 7.75 -1.05 -2.99
N ASP A 872 7.91 -1.66 -1.81
CA ASP A 872 6.85 -1.81 -0.81
C ASP A 872 6.67 -0.50 -0.01
N VAL A 873 5.99 0.47 -0.64
CA VAL A 873 5.41 1.62 0.09
C VAL A 873 4.17 1.11 0.83
N VAL A 874 4.28 0.90 2.13
CA VAL A 874 3.18 0.47 3.00
C VAL A 874 2.16 1.60 3.19
N ARG A 875 1.35 1.89 2.16
CA ARG A 875 0.16 2.74 2.30
C ARG A 875 -0.95 1.95 3.00
N PRO A 876 -1.70 2.55 3.94
CA PRO A 876 -2.82 1.90 4.63
C PRO A 876 -4.06 1.82 3.71
N TYR A 877 -4.02 0.93 2.72
CA TYR A 877 -5.09 0.77 1.74
C TYR A 877 -6.42 0.36 2.40
N LEU A 878 -7.47 1.17 2.21
CA LEU A 878 -8.85 0.86 2.62
C LEU A 878 -9.43 -0.33 1.84
N PHE A 879 -8.92 -0.55 0.64
CA PHE A 879 -9.19 -1.70 -0.23
C PHE A 879 -7.93 -1.96 -1.06
N VAL A 880 -7.51 -3.22 -1.14
CA VAL A 880 -6.40 -3.65 -1.99
C VAL A 880 -6.73 -4.95 -2.71
N ALA A 881 -6.29 -5.05 -3.95
CA ALA A 881 -6.30 -6.25 -4.76
C ALA A 881 -4.87 -6.57 -5.21
N ARG A 882 -4.45 -7.83 -5.10
CA ARG A 882 -3.10 -8.30 -5.41
C ARG A 882 -3.16 -9.55 -6.29
N LYS A 883 -2.34 -9.58 -7.35
CA LYS A 883 -2.22 -10.69 -8.29
C LYS A 883 -0.77 -11.14 -8.36
N THR A 884 -0.49 -12.30 -7.80
CA THR A 884 0.78 -13.00 -7.99
C THR A 884 0.78 -13.74 -9.32
N ARG A 885 1.94 -13.94 -9.95
CA ARG A 885 2.02 -14.58 -11.28
C ARG A 885 1.45 -16.00 -11.24
N GLY A 886 0.56 -16.31 -12.18
CA GLY A 886 -0.15 -17.60 -12.24
C GLY A 886 -1.26 -17.79 -11.19
N ALA A 887 -1.42 -16.87 -10.24
CA ALA A 887 -2.46 -16.93 -9.21
C ALA A 887 -3.71 -16.10 -9.60
N PRO A 888 -4.89 -16.46 -9.07
CA PRO A 888 -6.07 -15.59 -9.10
C PRO A 888 -5.87 -14.34 -8.21
N ILE A 889 -6.77 -13.36 -8.33
CA ILE A 889 -6.67 -12.09 -7.60
C ILE A 889 -7.14 -12.26 -6.15
N ALA A 890 -6.26 -11.97 -5.20
CA ALA A 890 -6.60 -11.84 -3.78
C ALA A 890 -7.11 -10.43 -3.47
N PHE A 891 -8.08 -10.31 -2.55
CA PHE A 891 -8.69 -9.04 -2.16
C PHE A 891 -8.76 -8.88 -0.64
N GLU A 892 -8.36 -7.72 -0.13
CA GLU A 892 -8.35 -7.38 1.30
C GLU A 892 -8.90 -5.96 1.55
N GLY A 893 -9.39 -5.70 2.76
CA GLY A 893 -9.94 -4.40 3.15
C GLY A 893 -11.48 -4.34 3.14
N ALA A 894 -12.05 -3.26 2.61
CA ALA A 894 -13.47 -2.94 2.72
C ALA A 894 -14.17 -2.71 1.36
N VAL A 895 -15.45 -3.07 1.29
CA VAL A 895 -16.33 -2.81 0.14
C VAL A 895 -17.71 -2.28 0.59
N PRO A 896 -18.41 -1.47 -0.24
CA PRO A 896 -19.59 -0.73 0.21
C PRO A 896 -20.86 -1.59 0.38
N ALA A 897 -20.93 -2.77 -0.26
CA ALA A 897 -22.08 -3.66 -0.17
C ALA A 897 -21.74 -5.11 -0.59
N GLU A 898 -22.47 -6.08 -0.05
CA GLU A 898 -22.36 -7.51 -0.37
C GLU A 898 -22.45 -7.84 -1.89
N PRO A 899 -23.28 -7.18 -2.71
CA PRO A 899 -23.26 -7.40 -4.17
C PRO A 899 -21.92 -7.05 -4.83
N MET A 900 -21.20 -6.03 -4.35
CA MET A 900 -19.87 -5.69 -4.86
C MET A 900 -18.85 -6.77 -4.48
N ARG A 901 -18.92 -7.29 -3.25
CA ARG A 901 -18.05 -8.40 -2.81
C ARG A 901 -18.19 -9.62 -3.72
N ARG A 902 -19.42 -10.00 -4.08
CA ARG A 902 -19.71 -11.10 -5.01
C ARG A 902 -19.27 -10.81 -6.44
N HIS A 903 -19.39 -9.55 -6.88
CA HIS A 903 -18.97 -9.11 -8.21
C HIS A 903 -17.45 -9.20 -8.39
N LEU A 904 -16.67 -8.80 -7.40
CA LEU A 904 -15.21 -8.95 -7.40
C LEU A 904 -14.77 -10.42 -7.41
N ALA A 905 -15.45 -11.30 -6.66
CA ALA A 905 -15.16 -12.74 -6.67
C ALA A 905 -15.29 -13.36 -8.08
N VAL A 906 -16.30 -12.94 -8.85
CA VAL A 906 -16.54 -13.41 -10.23
C VAL A 906 -15.46 -12.96 -11.20
N ILE A 907 -14.89 -11.76 -11.04
CA ILE A 907 -13.87 -11.21 -11.95
C ILE A 907 -12.45 -11.64 -11.53
N GLY A 908 -12.17 -11.74 -10.23
CA GLY A 908 -10.84 -12.07 -9.71
C GLY A 908 -10.51 -13.56 -9.62
N GLY A 909 -11.53 -14.44 -9.56
CA GLY A 909 -11.35 -15.89 -9.58
C GLY A 909 -10.91 -16.54 -8.27
N ALA A 910 -10.94 -15.82 -7.14
CA ALA A 910 -10.61 -16.35 -5.81
C ALA A 910 -11.50 -15.77 -4.69
N GLY A 911 -11.32 -16.31 -3.48
CA GLY A 911 -12.11 -16.00 -2.30
C GLY A 911 -12.00 -14.53 -1.86
N THR A 912 -13.15 -13.91 -1.65
CA THR A 912 -13.30 -12.54 -1.13
C THR A 912 -13.55 -12.52 0.38
N ASP A 913 -13.04 -13.52 1.09
CA ASP A 913 -13.36 -13.77 2.51
C ASP A 913 -12.70 -12.76 3.45
N ALA A 914 -11.59 -12.15 3.02
CA ALA A 914 -10.92 -11.03 3.70
C ALA A 914 -11.53 -9.65 3.38
N LEU A 915 -12.60 -9.57 2.56
CA LEU A 915 -13.32 -8.33 2.31
C LEU A 915 -14.47 -8.12 3.32
N THR A 916 -14.39 -7.00 4.02
CA THR A 916 -15.37 -6.52 5.01
C THR A 916 -16.39 -5.54 4.40
N LEU A 917 -17.50 -5.30 5.09
CA LEU A 917 -18.52 -4.33 4.67
C LEU A 917 -18.36 -3.01 5.46
N ALA A 918 -18.12 -1.91 4.76
CA ALA A 918 -18.00 -0.58 5.36
C ALA A 918 -18.81 0.47 4.62
N SER A 919 -19.26 1.51 5.33
CA SER A 919 -19.93 2.68 4.77
C SER A 919 -19.03 3.90 4.90
N GLY A 920 -19.00 4.77 3.88
CA GLY A 920 -18.10 5.94 3.82
C GLY A 920 -17.05 5.89 2.69
N LEU A 921 -16.96 4.79 1.92
CA LEU A 921 -16.11 4.71 0.73
C LEU A 921 -16.56 5.71 -0.37
N PRO A 922 -15.64 6.15 -1.26
CA PRO A 922 -15.93 7.10 -2.34
C PRO A 922 -17.10 6.68 -3.24
N ALA A 923 -17.87 7.66 -3.74
CA ALA A 923 -19.08 7.40 -4.54
C ALA A 923 -18.82 6.68 -5.88
N ASP A 924 -17.60 6.79 -6.40
CA ASP A 924 -17.09 6.16 -7.62
C ASP A 924 -16.40 4.80 -7.37
N PHE A 925 -16.19 4.41 -6.10
CA PHE A 925 -15.50 3.17 -5.70
C PHE A 925 -15.97 1.93 -6.48
N ILE A 926 -17.28 1.80 -6.69
CA ILE A 926 -17.90 0.66 -7.37
C ILE A 926 -17.38 0.49 -8.81
N ALA A 927 -17.16 1.59 -9.53
CA ALA A 927 -16.68 1.57 -10.90
C ALA A 927 -15.15 1.54 -10.96
N SER A 928 -14.47 2.23 -10.03
CA SER A 928 -13.01 2.26 -9.95
C SER A 928 -12.42 0.89 -9.54
N ALA A 929 -13.03 0.21 -8.56
CA ALA A 929 -12.65 -1.16 -8.20
C ALA A 929 -12.93 -2.17 -9.33
N ASP A 930 -14.01 -2.00 -10.08
CA ASP A 930 -14.33 -2.85 -11.24
C ASP A 930 -13.29 -2.67 -12.37
N ALA A 931 -13.01 -1.42 -12.75
CA ALA A 931 -12.01 -1.09 -13.77
C ALA A 931 -10.61 -1.59 -13.37
N GLY A 932 -10.18 -1.34 -12.13
CA GLY A 932 -8.93 -1.84 -11.58
C GLY A 932 -8.84 -3.37 -11.57
N THR A 933 -9.92 -4.08 -11.23
CA THR A 933 -9.92 -5.55 -11.20
C THR A 933 -9.80 -6.13 -12.61
N ARG A 934 -10.51 -5.57 -13.61
CA ARG A 934 -10.36 -5.96 -15.02
C ARG A 934 -8.97 -5.64 -15.56
N ALA A 935 -8.41 -4.50 -15.20
CA ALA A 935 -7.06 -4.09 -15.56
C ALA A 935 -6.00 -5.04 -14.96
N LEU A 936 -6.11 -5.39 -13.68
CA LEU A 936 -5.21 -6.34 -13.02
C LEU A 936 -5.34 -7.76 -13.57
N ALA A 937 -6.54 -8.17 -14.00
CA ALA A 937 -6.76 -9.47 -14.64
C ALA A 937 -5.94 -9.65 -15.93
N LEU A 938 -5.63 -8.58 -16.67
CA LEU A 938 -4.83 -8.61 -17.90
C LEU A 938 -3.31 -8.64 -17.69
N LEU A 939 -2.81 -8.24 -16.52
CA LEU A 939 -1.37 -8.25 -16.20
C LEU A 939 -0.82 -9.65 -15.88
N ALA A 940 0.49 -9.83 -15.88
CA ALA A 940 1.14 -11.05 -15.39
C ALA A 940 1.13 -11.08 -13.85
N ASP A 941 1.60 -10.00 -13.23
CA ASP A 941 1.56 -9.76 -11.78
C ASP A 941 1.39 -8.26 -11.48
N GLY A 942 0.91 -7.92 -10.29
CA GLY A 942 0.69 -6.54 -9.85
C GLY A 942 -0.22 -6.39 -8.64
N THR A 943 -0.51 -5.14 -8.28
CA THR A 943 -1.44 -4.78 -7.20
C THR A 943 -2.10 -3.44 -7.48
N PHE A 944 -3.31 -3.23 -6.98
CA PHE A 944 -3.91 -1.90 -6.92
C PHE A 944 -4.74 -1.72 -5.65
N GLY A 945 -4.91 -0.48 -5.20
CA GLY A 945 -5.68 -0.17 -4.00
C GLY A 945 -6.08 1.29 -3.88
N LEU A 946 -6.93 1.57 -2.90
CA LEU A 946 -7.40 2.91 -2.53
C LEU A 946 -6.77 3.28 -1.18
N ASP A 947 -5.94 4.32 -1.14
CA ASP A 947 -5.20 4.74 0.08
C ASP A 947 -5.98 5.72 0.98
N GLY A 948 -7.20 6.07 0.58
CA GLY A 948 -8.08 7.03 1.25
C GLY A 948 -8.55 8.13 0.32
N GLU A 949 -7.64 8.66 -0.52
CA GLU A 949 -7.94 9.75 -1.46
C GLU A 949 -7.70 9.36 -2.92
N SER A 950 -6.71 8.51 -3.20
CA SER A 950 -6.26 8.17 -4.55
C SER A 950 -6.23 6.67 -4.81
N TRP A 951 -6.32 6.29 -6.09
CA TRP A 951 -6.14 4.92 -6.55
C TRP A 951 -4.69 4.73 -6.98
N VAL A 952 -4.01 3.71 -6.45
CA VAL A 952 -2.64 3.35 -6.85
C VAL A 952 -2.72 2.02 -7.61
N PHE A 953 -2.13 1.94 -8.79
CA PHE A 953 -2.12 0.73 -9.65
C PHE A 953 -0.71 0.46 -10.20
N VAL A 954 -0.10 -0.65 -9.79
CA VAL A 954 1.28 -1.02 -10.14
C VAL A 954 1.34 -2.46 -10.64
N GLY A 955 2.09 -2.73 -11.71
CA GLY A 955 2.35 -4.12 -12.12
C GLY A 955 3.07 -4.30 -13.46
N ARG A 956 3.20 -5.56 -13.88
CA ARG A 956 4.00 -5.99 -15.03
C ARG A 956 3.16 -6.72 -16.08
N ALA A 957 3.28 -6.32 -17.33
CA ALA A 957 2.64 -6.96 -18.47
C ALA A 957 3.61 -7.87 -19.24
N ASP A 958 3.10 -8.97 -19.79
CA ASP A 958 3.85 -9.92 -20.63
C ASP A 958 3.88 -9.54 -22.12
N SER A 959 3.13 -8.50 -22.52
CA SER A 959 3.25 -7.85 -23.84
C SER A 959 2.85 -6.37 -23.79
N ASP A 960 3.40 -5.57 -24.70
CA ASP A 960 3.03 -4.16 -24.83
C ASP A 960 1.60 -3.95 -25.37
N GLU A 961 1.02 -4.98 -26.03
CA GLU A 961 -0.40 -5.02 -26.35
C GLU A 961 -1.27 -5.09 -25.09
N LYS A 962 -0.97 -6.01 -24.15
CA LYS A 962 -1.71 -6.05 -22.87
C LYS A 962 -1.46 -4.80 -22.05
N ARG A 963 -0.24 -4.27 -22.04
CA ARG A 963 0.08 -2.97 -21.39
C ARG A 963 -0.81 -1.83 -21.91
N ARG A 964 -0.99 -1.73 -23.24
CA ARG A 964 -1.91 -0.78 -23.87
C ARG A 964 -3.38 -1.06 -23.54
N ALA A 965 -3.80 -2.32 -23.50
CA ALA A 965 -5.15 -2.70 -23.11
C ALA A 965 -5.47 -2.33 -21.65
N VAL A 966 -4.52 -2.54 -20.73
CA VAL A 966 -4.63 -2.16 -19.31
C VAL A 966 -4.74 -0.65 -19.16
N LEU A 967 -3.85 0.13 -19.80
CA LEU A 967 -3.92 1.60 -19.81
C LEU A 967 -5.25 2.10 -20.38
N THR A 968 -5.78 1.46 -21.43
CA THR A 968 -7.09 1.80 -22.03
C THR A 968 -8.24 1.48 -21.08
N ALA A 969 -8.19 0.36 -20.35
CA ALA A 969 -9.20 -0.02 -19.37
C ALA A 969 -9.21 0.91 -18.14
N LEU A 970 -8.03 1.33 -17.66
CA LEU A 970 -7.90 2.28 -16.56
C LEU A 970 -8.34 3.69 -16.95
N ALA A 971 -8.03 4.15 -18.17
CA ALA A 971 -8.48 5.45 -18.68
C ALA A 971 -10.02 5.56 -18.85
N ALA A 972 -10.75 4.44 -18.78
CA ALA A 972 -12.21 4.40 -18.73
C ALA A 972 -12.80 4.46 -17.31
N ALA A 973 -11.96 4.44 -16.26
CA ALA A 973 -12.41 4.58 -14.88
C ALA A 973 -12.87 6.02 -14.58
N PRO A 974 -13.94 6.22 -13.79
CA PRO A 974 -14.25 7.54 -13.25
C PRO A 974 -13.12 8.04 -12.35
N THR A 975 -12.94 9.36 -12.33
CA THR A 975 -11.85 10.06 -11.63
C THR A 975 -10.43 9.57 -11.94
N PHE A 976 -10.16 9.11 -13.18
CA PHE A 976 -8.82 8.67 -13.64
C PHE A 976 -7.68 9.68 -13.33
N GLU A 977 -7.99 10.97 -13.20
CA GLU A 977 -7.08 12.03 -12.72
C GLU A 977 -6.49 11.77 -11.31
N ARG A 978 -7.07 10.85 -10.53
CA ARG A 978 -6.64 10.39 -9.19
C ARG A 978 -6.01 9.00 -9.20
N TRP A 979 -5.58 8.50 -10.36
CA TRP A 979 -4.92 7.21 -10.48
C TRP A 979 -3.41 7.36 -10.66
N GLU A 980 -2.64 7.04 -9.62
CA GLU A 980 -1.20 6.80 -9.74
C GLU A 980 -0.99 5.46 -10.47
N THR A 981 -0.47 5.49 -11.70
CA THR A 981 -0.29 4.27 -12.51
C THR A 981 1.17 4.03 -12.88
N SER A 982 1.66 2.81 -12.62
CA SER A 982 3.02 2.38 -13.00
C SER A 982 2.98 0.96 -13.59
N ILE A 983 3.02 0.88 -14.92
CA ILE A 983 2.94 -0.40 -15.64
C ILE A 983 4.18 -0.57 -16.52
N THR A 984 4.99 -1.57 -16.19
CA THR A 984 6.20 -1.97 -16.93
C THR A 984 5.96 -3.27 -17.70
N LEU A 985 6.96 -3.70 -18.47
CA LEU A 985 6.97 -5.02 -19.11
C LEU A 985 7.80 -5.99 -18.27
N LEU A 986 7.49 -7.29 -18.34
CA LEU A 986 8.38 -8.33 -17.82
C LEU A 986 9.75 -8.29 -18.53
N PRO A 987 10.87 -8.53 -17.81
CA PRO A 987 12.16 -8.74 -18.43
C PRO A 987 12.10 -9.87 -19.48
N PRO A 988 12.84 -9.78 -20.60
CA PRO A 988 12.76 -10.79 -21.66
C PRO A 988 13.09 -12.21 -21.17
N LEU A 989 14.05 -12.36 -20.25
CA LEU A 989 14.40 -13.65 -19.64
C LEU A 989 13.29 -14.23 -18.75
N GLU A 990 12.62 -13.41 -17.93
CA GLU A 990 11.45 -13.88 -17.15
C GLU A 990 10.35 -14.40 -18.09
N LEU A 991 10.03 -13.62 -19.14
CA LEU A 991 9.03 -13.99 -20.15
C LEU A 991 9.43 -15.24 -20.96
N CYS A 992 10.72 -15.42 -21.22
CA CYS A 992 11.30 -16.62 -21.84
C CYS A 992 11.08 -17.83 -20.93
N ARG A 993 11.46 -17.71 -19.65
CA ARG A 993 11.35 -18.77 -18.63
C ARG A 993 9.90 -19.21 -18.41
N ASP A 994 8.98 -18.28 -18.20
CA ASP A 994 7.55 -18.58 -18.02
C ASP A 994 6.97 -19.37 -19.22
N LYS A 995 7.31 -18.97 -20.44
CA LYS A 995 6.85 -19.65 -21.67
C LYS A 995 7.49 -21.02 -21.86
N VAL A 996 8.78 -21.18 -21.57
CA VAL A 996 9.50 -22.46 -21.65
C VAL A 996 8.97 -23.45 -20.60
N THR A 997 8.69 -23.00 -19.37
CA THR A 997 8.06 -23.83 -18.33
C THR A 997 6.63 -24.23 -18.71
N ALA A 998 5.81 -23.30 -19.20
CA ALA A 998 4.46 -23.59 -19.68
C ALA A 998 4.46 -24.53 -20.90
N PHE A 999 5.45 -24.41 -21.79
CA PHE A 999 5.68 -25.32 -22.90
C PHE A 999 5.98 -26.74 -22.42
N ALA A 1000 6.95 -26.88 -21.50
CA ALA A 1000 7.41 -28.16 -20.96
C ALA A 1000 6.29 -28.92 -20.24
N ALA A 1001 5.47 -28.23 -19.45
CA ALA A 1001 4.36 -28.81 -18.70
C ALA A 1001 3.30 -29.54 -19.58
N ARG A 1002 3.26 -29.26 -20.90
CA ARG A 1002 2.37 -29.94 -21.85
C ARG A 1002 2.93 -31.28 -22.38
N ASN A 1003 4.20 -31.61 -22.11
CA ASN A 1003 4.90 -32.79 -22.63
C ASN A 1003 4.74 -32.99 -24.16
N ALA A 1004 4.83 -31.89 -24.92
CA ALA A 1004 4.52 -31.86 -26.35
C ALA A 1004 5.58 -32.50 -27.28
N ILE A 1005 6.79 -32.77 -26.78
CA ILE A 1005 7.85 -33.42 -27.54
C ILE A 1005 7.72 -34.94 -27.38
N LEU A 1006 7.40 -35.63 -28.47
CA LEU A 1006 7.13 -37.06 -28.50
C LEU A 1006 8.25 -37.82 -29.23
N PHE A 1007 8.50 -39.06 -28.80
CA PHE A 1007 9.52 -39.95 -29.38
C PHE A 1007 8.94 -41.31 -29.74
N GLN A 1008 9.54 -41.97 -30.72
CA GLN A 1008 9.20 -43.36 -31.04
C GLN A 1008 9.55 -44.31 -29.88
N SER A 1009 8.77 -45.39 -29.73
CA SER A 1009 8.93 -46.34 -28.63
C SER A 1009 10.33 -46.96 -28.61
N GLY A 1010 10.99 -46.93 -27.45
CA GLY A 1010 12.37 -47.42 -27.28
C GLY A 1010 13.44 -46.66 -28.05
N SER A 1011 13.15 -45.46 -28.56
CA SER A 1011 14.04 -44.69 -29.44
C SER A 1011 14.18 -43.22 -29.04
N ALA A 1012 15.26 -42.59 -29.50
CA ALA A 1012 15.47 -41.15 -29.49
C ALA A 1012 14.97 -40.46 -30.78
N ALA A 1013 14.48 -41.22 -31.77
CA ALA A 1013 13.85 -40.66 -32.96
C ALA A 1013 12.58 -39.87 -32.57
N MET A 1014 12.63 -38.56 -32.73
CA MET A 1014 11.51 -37.65 -32.49
C MET A 1014 10.34 -37.94 -33.45
N ALA A 1015 9.11 -37.88 -32.96
CA ALA A 1015 7.92 -38.09 -33.77
C ALA A 1015 7.61 -36.84 -34.61
N PRO A 1016 7.17 -36.96 -35.88
CA PRO A 1016 6.86 -35.82 -36.75
C PRO A 1016 5.86 -34.82 -36.16
N GLU A 1017 4.94 -35.30 -35.32
CA GLU A 1017 3.94 -34.51 -34.59
C GLU A 1017 4.56 -33.51 -33.61
N SER A 1018 5.83 -33.72 -33.22
CA SER A 1018 6.59 -32.83 -32.32
C SER A 1018 7.18 -31.61 -33.03
N ILE A 1019 7.26 -31.62 -34.37
CA ILE A 1019 7.94 -30.57 -35.16
C ILE A 1019 7.39 -29.17 -34.85
N PRO A 1020 6.04 -28.93 -34.86
CA PRO A 1020 5.49 -27.62 -34.51
C PRO A 1020 5.77 -27.19 -33.07
N ALA A 1021 5.97 -28.15 -32.15
CA ALA A 1021 6.33 -27.85 -30.77
C ALA A 1021 7.80 -27.41 -30.66
N ILE A 1022 8.72 -27.97 -31.45
CA ILE A 1022 10.10 -27.46 -31.54
C ILE A 1022 10.10 -26.05 -32.16
N ASP A 1023 9.28 -25.81 -33.19
CA ASP A 1023 9.15 -24.49 -33.82
C ASP A 1023 8.60 -23.44 -32.83
N GLU A 1024 7.60 -23.80 -32.01
CA GLU A 1024 7.08 -22.97 -30.90
C GLU A 1024 8.16 -22.69 -29.84
N LEU A 1025 8.95 -23.70 -29.46
CA LEU A 1025 10.04 -23.55 -28.48
C LEU A 1025 11.14 -22.61 -28.98
N VAL A 1026 11.52 -22.66 -30.26
CA VAL A 1026 12.49 -21.70 -30.84
C VAL A 1026 11.96 -20.27 -30.77
N ALA A 1027 10.67 -20.06 -31.04
CA ALA A 1027 10.04 -18.74 -30.92
C ALA A 1027 9.99 -18.22 -29.46
N TYR A 1028 10.07 -19.11 -28.45
CA TYR A 1028 10.22 -18.73 -27.04
C TYR A 1028 11.67 -18.47 -26.67
N LEU A 1029 12.62 -19.33 -27.05
CA LEU A 1029 14.05 -19.14 -26.79
C LEU A 1029 14.63 -17.88 -27.47
N ALA A 1030 14.05 -17.45 -28.59
CA ALA A 1030 14.37 -16.17 -29.23
C ALA A 1030 14.08 -14.93 -28.35
N LEU A 1031 13.31 -15.06 -27.26
CA LEU A 1031 13.08 -14.00 -26.28
C LEU A 1031 14.23 -13.85 -25.28
N CYS A 1032 15.10 -14.85 -25.14
CA CYS A 1032 16.31 -14.81 -24.32
C CYS A 1032 17.53 -15.31 -25.10
N PRO A 1033 18.16 -14.46 -25.95
CA PRO A 1033 19.28 -14.83 -26.80
C PRO A 1033 20.64 -14.97 -26.07
N GLU A 1034 20.71 -14.73 -24.76
CA GLU A 1034 21.95 -14.86 -23.97
C GLU A 1034 21.93 -16.05 -22.98
N ALA A 1035 20.82 -16.28 -22.25
CA ALA A 1035 20.74 -17.28 -21.17
C ALA A 1035 20.99 -18.74 -21.60
N SER A 1036 21.81 -19.50 -20.86
CA SER A 1036 22.14 -20.90 -21.18
C SER A 1036 20.95 -21.86 -20.96
N VAL A 1037 20.76 -22.81 -21.87
CA VAL A 1037 19.62 -23.76 -21.87
C VAL A 1037 20.09 -25.20 -21.63
N ASN A 1038 19.74 -25.76 -20.48
CA ASN A 1038 19.85 -27.20 -20.24
C ASN A 1038 18.60 -27.90 -20.78
N VAL A 1039 18.78 -28.89 -21.65
CA VAL A 1039 17.73 -29.77 -22.16
C VAL A 1039 17.83 -31.10 -21.41
N GLU A 1040 16.79 -31.43 -20.64
CA GLU A 1040 16.86 -32.47 -19.61
C GLU A 1040 15.95 -33.67 -19.97
N GLY A 1041 16.58 -34.79 -20.32
CA GLY A 1041 15.89 -36.03 -20.65
C GLY A 1041 15.57 -36.89 -19.44
N HIS A 1042 14.33 -37.41 -19.37
CA HIS A 1042 13.88 -38.33 -18.33
C HIS A 1042 13.15 -39.56 -18.89
N THR A 1043 13.17 -40.66 -18.13
CA THR A 1043 12.39 -41.88 -18.39
C THR A 1043 11.59 -42.29 -17.15
N ASP A 1044 10.69 -43.25 -17.33
CA ASP A 1044 10.15 -44.06 -16.25
C ASP A 1044 11.06 -45.27 -15.93
N ALA A 1045 10.74 -46.00 -14.86
CA ALA A 1045 11.51 -47.14 -14.37
C ALA A 1045 11.28 -48.47 -15.13
N ASP A 1046 10.85 -48.42 -16.41
CA ASP A 1046 10.65 -49.61 -17.25
C ASP A 1046 11.91 -49.94 -18.07
N GLY A 1047 12.95 -50.49 -17.43
CA GLY A 1047 14.16 -50.92 -18.14
C GLY A 1047 15.32 -51.33 -17.23
N GLU A 1048 16.51 -51.44 -17.83
CA GLU A 1048 17.78 -51.40 -17.10
C GLU A 1048 18.21 -49.94 -16.95
N ALA A 1049 18.57 -49.50 -15.75
CA ALA A 1049 18.83 -48.09 -15.45
C ALA A 1049 19.91 -47.44 -16.35
N GLU A 1050 20.94 -48.20 -16.76
CA GLU A 1050 21.99 -47.74 -17.68
C GLU A 1050 21.44 -47.49 -19.10
N ALA A 1051 20.52 -48.33 -19.58
CA ALA A 1051 19.86 -48.15 -20.87
C ALA A 1051 18.85 -46.99 -20.83
N ASN A 1052 18.15 -46.80 -19.70
CA ASN A 1052 17.26 -45.67 -19.46
C ASN A 1052 18.03 -44.34 -19.39
N LEU A 1053 19.20 -44.32 -18.75
CA LEU A 1053 20.11 -43.17 -18.76
C LEU A 1053 20.58 -42.84 -20.18
N ALA A 1054 21.11 -43.82 -20.93
CA ALA A 1054 21.57 -43.60 -22.31
C ALA A 1054 20.44 -43.13 -23.25
N LEU A 1055 19.24 -43.69 -23.13
CA LEU A 1055 18.06 -43.27 -23.89
C LEU A 1055 17.61 -41.85 -23.52
N SER A 1056 17.81 -41.42 -22.27
CA SER A 1056 17.48 -40.06 -21.84
C SER A 1056 18.46 -39.01 -22.39
N VAL A 1057 19.77 -39.31 -22.40
CA VAL A 1057 20.80 -38.46 -23.03
C VAL A 1057 20.53 -38.31 -24.52
N ALA A 1058 20.38 -39.42 -25.25
CA ALA A 1058 20.13 -39.40 -26.70
C ALA A 1058 18.86 -38.63 -27.10
N ARG A 1059 17.86 -38.56 -26.21
CA ARG A 1059 16.64 -37.75 -26.41
C ARG A 1059 16.85 -36.26 -26.16
N ALA A 1060 17.68 -35.89 -25.19
CA ALA A 1060 18.09 -34.50 -24.98
C ALA A 1060 18.96 -34.02 -26.16
N GLU A 1061 19.93 -34.82 -26.60
CA GLU A 1061 20.76 -34.58 -27.79
C GLU A 1061 19.88 -34.38 -29.04
N ALA A 1062 18.93 -35.28 -29.31
CA ALA A 1062 18.01 -35.15 -30.45
C ALA A 1062 17.09 -33.91 -30.41
N VAL A 1063 16.89 -33.30 -29.24
CA VAL A 1063 16.19 -32.01 -29.11
C VAL A 1063 17.17 -30.84 -29.31
N VAL A 1064 18.39 -30.91 -28.77
CA VAL A 1064 19.46 -29.93 -29.01
C VAL A 1064 19.77 -29.83 -30.51
N ASP A 1065 20.00 -30.96 -31.20
CA ASP A 1065 20.20 -31.01 -32.66
C ASP A 1065 19.05 -30.35 -33.42
N ALA A 1066 17.80 -30.59 -32.99
CA ALA A 1066 16.61 -30.02 -33.62
C ALA A 1066 16.48 -28.49 -33.41
N LEU A 1067 17.07 -27.94 -32.33
CA LEU A 1067 17.15 -26.51 -32.05
C LEU A 1067 18.33 -25.85 -32.80
N ILE A 1068 19.50 -26.50 -32.85
CA ILE A 1068 20.68 -26.05 -33.62
C ILE A 1068 20.33 -25.95 -35.11
N LEU A 1069 19.64 -26.95 -35.66
CA LEU A 1069 19.18 -26.96 -37.06
C LEU A 1069 18.21 -25.81 -37.39
N ARG A 1070 17.64 -25.14 -36.37
CA ARG A 1070 16.76 -23.98 -36.48
C ARG A 1070 17.45 -22.65 -36.14
N GLY A 1071 18.76 -22.65 -35.93
CA GLY A 1071 19.56 -21.45 -35.68
C GLY A 1071 19.66 -21.01 -34.22
N VAL A 1072 19.32 -21.88 -33.25
CA VAL A 1072 19.65 -21.63 -31.84
C VAL A 1072 21.14 -21.92 -31.63
N GLY A 1073 21.87 -21.00 -31.00
CA GLY A 1073 23.32 -21.06 -30.83
C GLY A 1073 23.78 -22.31 -30.06
N PRO A 1074 24.64 -23.18 -30.64
CA PRO A 1074 25.07 -24.43 -30.00
C PRO A 1074 25.90 -24.20 -28.74
N GLU A 1075 26.58 -23.06 -28.62
CA GLU A 1075 27.37 -22.67 -27.45
C GLU A 1075 26.55 -22.42 -26.18
N ARG A 1076 25.21 -22.37 -26.30
CA ARG A 1076 24.26 -22.13 -25.19
C ARG A 1076 23.29 -23.30 -24.96
N LEU A 1077 23.52 -24.45 -25.59
CA LEU A 1077 22.64 -25.64 -25.50
C LEU A 1077 23.37 -26.83 -24.89
N TYR A 1078 22.88 -27.32 -23.75
CA TYR A 1078 23.47 -28.45 -23.03
C TYR A 1078 22.49 -29.62 -22.91
N ALA A 1079 22.81 -30.77 -23.51
CA ALA A 1079 22.04 -31.99 -23.36
C ALA A 1079 22.41 -32.71 -22.06
N ILE A 1080 21.43 -32.98 -21.20
CA ILE A 1080 21.58 -33.69 -19.93
C ILE A 1080 20.56 -34.84 -19.88
N GLY A 1081 21.00 -36.05 -19.49
CA GLY A 1081 20.10 -37.18 -19.27
C GLY A 1081 20.13 -37.64 -17.83
N TYR A 1082 18.96 -37.81 -17.23
CA TYR A 1082 18.80 -38.29 -15.85
C TYR A 1082 18.24 -39.72 -15.75
N GLY A 1083 17.82 -40.30 -16.88
CA GLY A 1083 17.09 -41.57 -16.91
C GLY A 1083 15.87 -41.55 -15.99
N GLU A 1084 15.72 -42.59 -15.19
CA GLU A 1084 14.63 -42.78 -14.22
C GLU A 1084 14.88 -42.10 -12.85
N SER A 1085 16.04 -41.45 -12.64
CA SER A 1085 16.48 -40.99 -11.31
C SER A 1085 15.70 -39.80 -10.73
N LEU A 1086 15.01 -39.03 -11.58
CA LEU A 1086 14.22 -37.85 -11.20
C LEU A 1086 12.75 -37.96 -11.68
N PRO A 1087 11.94 -38.86 -11.06
CA PRO A 1087 10.52 -38.98 -11.34
C PRO A 1087 9.73 -37.80 -10.76
N VAL A 1088 8.67 -37.39 -11.47
CA VAL A 1088 7.71 -36.36 -11.03
C VAL A 1088 6.33 -36.94 -10.69
N ALA A 1089 6.12 -38.22 -10.99
CA ALA A 1089 4.89 -38.95 -10.69
C ALA A 1089 5.19 -40.42 -10.36
N ASP A 1090 4.21 -41.10 -9.77
CA ASP A 1090 4.33 -42.50 -9.34
C ASP A 1090 4.50 -43.47 -10.53
N ASN A 1091 5.61 -44.20 -10.53
CA ASN A 1091 5.94 -45.22 -11.53
C ASN A 1091 5.03 -46.46 -11.46
N GLU A 1092 4.24 -46.69 -10.41
CA GLU A 1092 3.29 -47.82 -10.40
C GLU A 1092 2.10 -47.61 -11.36
N THR A 1093 1.85 -46.38 -11.82
CA THR A 1093 0.68 -46.05 -12.67
C THR A 1093 1.07 -45.74 -14.11
N ARG A 1094 0.22 -46.13 -15.07
CA ARG A 1094 0.44 -45.80 -16.51
C ARG A 1094 0.52 -44.29 -16.74
N ALA A 1095 -0.28 -43.50 -16.01
CA ALA A 1095 -0.28 -42.05 -16.12
C ALA A 1095 1.02 -41.44 -15.55
N GLY A 1096 1.50 -41.91 -14.40
CA GLY A 1096 2.75 -41.44 -13.81
C GLY A 1096 3.98 -41.84 -14.63
N LYS A 1097 4.04 -43.08 -15.14
CA LYS A 1097 5.04 -43.50 -16.14
C LYS A 1097 5.05 -42.58 -17.38
N GLN A 1098 3.88 -42.21 -17.89
CA GLN A 1098 3.77 -41.29 -19.02
C GLN A 1098 4.24 -39.86 -18.67
N ALA A 1099 3.99 -39.38 -17.45
CA ALA A 1099 4.49 -38.08 -16.98
C ALA A 1099 6.01 -38.07 -16.70
N ASN A 1100 6.59 -39.21 -16.32
CA ASN A 1100 8.04 -39.36 -16.10
C ASN A 1100 8.83 -39.37 -17.42
N ARG A 1101 8.25 -39.89 -18.51
CA ARG A 1101 8.80 -39.86 -19.89
C ARG A 1101 8.68 -38.45 -20.51
N ARG A 1102 9.47 -37.50 -20.02
CA ARG A 1102 9.42 -36.06 -20.40
C ARG A 1102 10.77 -35.53 -20.87
N ILE A 1103 10.72 -34.37 -21.54
CA ILE A 1103 11.85 -33.44 -21.67
C ILE A 1103 11.54 -32.23 -20.80
N ALA A 1104 12.44 -31.88 -19.90
CA ALA A 1104 12.41 -30.64 -19.12
C ALA A 1104 13.46 -29.66 -19.67
N PHE A 1105 13.36 -28.40 -19.25
CA PHE A 1105 14.25 -27.33 -19.69
C PHE A 1105 14.58 -26.42 -18.50
N THR A 1106 15.86 -26.18 -18.24
CA THR A 1106 16.33 -25.24 -17.21
C THR A 1106 17.10 -24.10 -17.88
N LEU A 1107 16.66 -22.87 -17.64
CA LEU A 1107 17.33 -21.65 -18.12
C LEU A 1107 18.23 -21.09 -17.03
N VAL A 1108 19.55 -21.16 -17.26
CA VAL A 1108 20.60 -20.60 -16.39
C VAL A 1108 20.87 -19.15 -16.82
N ASP A 1109 21.15 -18.30 -15.84
CA ASP A 1109 21.57 -16.89 -16.01
C ASP A 1109 23.08 -16.84 -15.69
N ASP A 1110 23.85 -16.05 -16.45
CA ASP A 1110 25.32 -16.03 -16.44
C ASP A 1110 25.92 -14.85 -15.61
#